data_AF-A0A4P5VUS1-F1
#
_entry.id   AF-A0A4P5VUS1-F1
#
_cell.length_a   1.000
_cell.length_b   1.000
_cell.length_c   1.000
_cell.angle_alpha   90.00
_cell.angle_beta   90.00
_cell.angle_gamma   90.00
#
_symmetry.space_group_name_H-M   'P 1'
#
loop_
_entity.id
_entity.type
_entity.pdbx_description
1 polymer ?
#
loop_
_entity_poly.entity_id
_entity_poly.type
_entity_poly.pdbx_seq_one_letter_code
_entity_poly.pdbx_strand_id
1 'polypeptide(L)'
;MFLLLGAACILDYATYQACLAELTDNDGDGVNEVEGDCNDDDAAVFPGQEETCNEADDDCDGGVDEADDVVGAEWYPDSDADGFGSGEAVITCEPPTGMVQSGGDCDDTDDAAFPGAPERCNGADDDCDGDADEADDVETLDWYADLDGDGWGSDNVIASCTDPGSASLATGDCDDEAAAVHPEATETCNGADDDCNGAVDDAPAVTWYLDRDEDGYGDEGTSYLICAPPPGYVRDGSDCDDEDDARHPGAEDACEDGVDNDCDGLDVTCSLPSGESTGADASASFTGTAGEAYMARTVAAAGDLDGDGNDELLLARGGFDDFTGEVIILAGGAELYLGAVDTDRTGTALRGPVGTSAFGVSLSAGQDTDGDGVGDILVGSQGANHAHLFAGGAHLLAGNLESDDATVRLEGPADGVDFGLAVALVGDVDDDGWGDWLVGDYGYQGTGAAFLFYGNGAPGTRSANDADVVTLLGERADAQAGQEVTGVGDFDGDGVGDFLVADNVTTGGETARNHAYLMLGSTSRFVSGALADADLAYAGMPTDSAFASVSGLGDIDGDGRDDSALSAAGTNASAGAVFVLFGDPAPTAGVEISDAADVTWTGAVAGEGLGASVGGPGEVTGDGYRDLAAATTRSGSTGAHIYILAGAAALRGTYSTADAWADVAGGNAEAQGDAISGASDVNGDGSADLLFSAWDASSAQGQAWLFYGATP
;
A
#
# COMPACT_ATOMS: atom_id res chain seq x y z
N MET A 1 124.51 -74.29 48.11
CA MET A 1 125.41 -75.34 48.65
C MET A 1 124.92 -76.66 48.07
N PHE A 2 125.45 -77.29 47.03
CA PHE A 2 126.80 -77.46 46.48
C PHE A 2 126.68 -77.38 44.94
N LEU A 3 127.45 -76.53 44.27
CA LEU A 3 128.78 -76.81 43.71
C LEU A 3 128.77 -77.70 42.44
N LEU A 4 129.16 -77.02 41.36
CA LEU A 4 130.12 -77.45 40.34
C LEU A 4 129.71 -78.58 39.39
N LEU A 5 129.41 -78.13 38.17
CA LEU A 5 130.05 -78.56 36.92
C LEU A 5 129.98 -80.04 36.57
N GLY A 6 129.28 -80.30 35.47
CA GLY A 6 130.03 -80.70 34.29
C GLY A 6 129.47 -81.89 33.54
N ALA A 7 129.09 -81.60 32.30
CA ALA A 7 129.06 -82.48 31.13
C ALA A 7 127.98 -83.58 31.15
N ALA A 8 127.02 -83.64 30.23
CA ALA A 8 126.98 -83.07 28.89
C ALA A 8 125.54 -83.02 28.35
N CYS A 9 125.10 -81.84 27.93
CA CYS A 9 124.36 -81.68 26.67
C CYS A 9 124.84 -80.36 26.07
N ILE A 10 125.98 -80.46 25.39
CA ILE A 10 126.30 -79.57 24.28
C ILE A 10 125.28 -79.93 23.21
N LEU A 11 124.31 -79.06 22.93
CA LEU A 11 123.87 -78.69 21.57
C LEU A 11 122.69 -77.71 21.67
N ASP A 12 123.00 -76.48 21.23
CA ASP A 12 122.15 -75.34 20.91
C ASP A 12 121.40 -74.61 22.05
N TYR A 13 121.72 -73.32 22.16
CA TYR A 13 121.19 -72.33 23.08
C TYR A 13 119.67 -72.10 22.88
N ALA A 14 119.17 -72.31 21.65
CA ALA A 14 117.76 -72.10 21.33
C ALA A 14 116.82 -72.99 22.15
N THR A 15 117.16 -74.28 22.34
CA THR A 15 116.35 -75.23 23.11
C THR A 15 116.37 -74.97 24.61
N TYR A 16 117.45 -74.39 25.15
CA TYR A 16 117.52 -73.98 26.55
C TYR A 16 116.70 -72.71 26.80
N GLN A 17 116.64 -71.79 25.84
CA GLN A 17 115.81 -70.59 25.94
C GLN A 17 114.31 -70.91 25.83
N ALA A 18 113.90 -71.82 24.94
CA ALA A 18 112.49 -72.21 24.81
C ALA A 18 111.93 -72.88 26.08
N CYS A 19 112.71 -73.75 26.73
CA CYS A 19 112.26 -74.42 27.97
C CYS A 19 112.30 -73.50 29.20
N LEU A 20 113.00 -72.36 29.11
CA LEU A 20 112.99 -71.30 30.13
C LEU A 20 111.80 -70.36 29.97
N ALA A 21 111.30 -70.20 28.73
CA ALA A 21 110.15 -69.36 28.40
C ALA A 21 108.82 -69.97 28.90
N GLU A 22 108.63 -71.30 28.78
CA GLU A 22 107.44 -72.01 29.30
C GLU A 22 107.40 -72.12 30.85
N LEU A 23 108.36 -71.53 31.58
CA LEU A 23 108.40 -71.53 33.05
C LEU A 23 108.49 -70.10 33.61
N THR A 24 108.35 -69.10 32.75
CA THR A 24 108.37 -67.69 33.13
C THR A 24 106.98 -67.12 32.95
N ASP A 25 106.36 -66.78 34.09
CA ASP A 25 105.26 -65.83 34.21
C ASP A 25 105.69 -64.50 33.57
N ASN A 26 105.15 -64.23 32.38
CA ASN A 26 105.65 -63.19 31.47
C ASN A 26 104.96 -61.84 31.71
N ASP A 27 103.69 -61.84 32.10
CA ASP A 27 102.91 -60.65 32.42
C ASP A 27 102.92 -60.27 33.91
N GLY A 28 103.31 -61.20 34.78
CA GLY A 28 103.53 -60.98 36.20
C GLY A 28 102.28 -61.11 37.07
N ASP A 29 101.21 -61.77 36.64
CA ASP A 29 100.03 -62.02 37.48
C ASP A 29 100.22 -63.11 38.55
N GLY A 30 101.30 -63.89 38.41
CA GLY A 30 101.71 -64.94 39.35
C GLY A 30 101.34 -66.36 38.94
N VAL A 31 100.74 -66.57 37.77
CA VAL A 31 100.49 -67.87 37.12
C VAL A 31 101.32 -67.92 35.82
N ASN A 32 101.54 -69.11 35.25
CA ASN A 32 102.19 -69.25 33.94
C ASN A 32 101.45 -70.31 33.13
N GLU A 33 101.78 -70.46 31.84
CA GLU A 33 101.11 -71.40 30.93
C GLU A 33 101.02 -72.85 31.47
N VAL A 34 102.00 -73.29 32.26
CA VAL A 34 102.02 -74.66 32.83
C VAL A 34 101.12 -74.78 34.07
N GLU A 35 100.86 -73.67 34.76
CA GLU A 35 100.01 -73.59 35.95
C GLU A 35 98.54 -73.30 35.63
N GLY A 36 98.20 -73.09 34.35
CA GLY A 36 96.82 -73.02 33.86
C GLY A 36 96.41 -71.65 33.31
N ASP A 37 97.34 -70.71 33.22
CA ASP A 37 97.13 -69.43 32.55
C ASP A 37 96.93 -69.65 31.04
N CYS A 38 95.79 -69.18 30.54
CA CYS A 38 95.41 -69.31 29.14
C CYS A 38 95.98 -68.19 28.25
N ASN A 39 96.54 -67.13 28.83
CA ASN A 39 97.21 -66.04 28.14
C ASN A 39 98.30 -65.35 28.99
N ASP A 40 99.47 -66.00 29.12
CA ASP A 40 100.66 -65.57 29.91
C ASP A 40 101.33 -64.26 29.42
N ASP A 41 100.73 -63.54 28.46
CA ASP A 41 101.14 -62.20 28.05
C ASP A 41 100.14 -61.10 28.50
N ASP A 42 99.04 -61.46 29.18
CA ASP A 42 97.99 -60.55 29.66
C ASP A 42 97.58 -60.83 31.12
N ALA A 43 98.12 -60.02 32.04
CA ALA A 43 97.91 -60.16 33.48
C ALA A 43 96.44 -59.95 33.96
N ALA A 44 95.52 -59.62 33.04
CA ALA A 44 94.08 -59.61 33.33
C ALA A 44 93.45 -61.01 33.21
N VAL A 45 94.09 -61.95 32.53
CA VAL A 45 93.56 -63.25 32.12
C VAL A 45 94.24 -64.36 32.92
N PHE A 46 93.59 -64.86 33.97
CA PHE A 46 94.12 -65.98 34.75
C PHE A 46 93.03 -66.76 35.51
N PRO A 47 93.30 -68.05 35.85
CA PRO A 47 92.36 -68.90 36.55
C PRO A 47 91.63 -68.26 37.75
N GLY A 48 90.32 -68.03 37.61
CA GLY A 48 89.44 -67.51 38.67
C GLY A 48 89.36 -65.98 38.80
N GLN A 49 89.65 -65.24 37.73
CA GLN A 49 89.31 -63.83 37.58
C GLN A 49 87.79 -63.58 37.45
N GLU A 50 87.36 -62.34 37.65
CA GLU A 50 85.97 -61.92 37.41
C GLU A 50 85.84 -61.46 35.95
N GLU A 51 84.89 -62.04 35.21
CA GLU A 51 84.72 -61.80 33.78
C GLU A 51 84.33 -60.34 33.47
N THR A 52 85.02 -59.72 32.52
CA THR A 52 84.64 -58.42 31.97
C THR A 52 84.18 -58.57 30.53
N CYS A 53 83.10 -57.88 30.12
CA CYS A 53 82.51 -57.96 28.76
C CYS A 53 83.52 -57.57 27.64
N ASN A 54 84.46 -58.45 27.31
CA ASN A 54 85.63 -58.16 26.48
C ASN A 54 85.90 -59.25 25.43
N GLU A 55 85.02 -60.25 25.33
CA GLU A 55 85.09 -61.41 24.44
C GLU A 55 86.29 -62.35 24.71
N ALA A 56 86.98 -62.19 25.85
CA ALA A 56 88.01 -63.08 26.34
C ALA A 56 87.47 -63.97 27.46
N ASP A 57 88.09 -65.13 27.61
CA ASP A 57 87.93 -66.02 28.77
C ASP A 57 88.92 -65.51 29.82
N ASP A 58 88.51 -64.49 30.58
CA ASP A 58 89.38 -63.79 31.53
C ASP A 58 89.75 -64.73 32.69
N ASP A 59 88.87 -65.65 33.06
CA ASP A 59 89.05 -66.57 34.17
C ASP A 59 89.59 -67.96 33.79
N CYS A 60 89.89 -68.17 32.50
CA CYS A 60 90.44 -69.38 31.91
C CYS A 60 89.64 -70.67 32.22
N ASP A 61 88.33 -70.58 32.46
CA ASP A 61 87.48 -71.73 32.76
C ASP A 61 86.85 -72.39 31.52
N GLY A 62 87.00 -71.74 30.35
CA GLY A 62 86.51 -72.17 29.05
C GLY A 62 85.17 -71.53 28.65
N GLY A 63 84.58 -70.71 29.52
CA GLY A 63 83.51 -69.75 29.23
C GLY A 63 84.07 -68.46 28.63
N VAL A 64 83.23 -67.71 27.92
CA VAL A 64 83.56 -66.33 27.52
C VAL A 64 82.35 -65.49 27.90
N ASP A 65 82.55 -64.52 28.79
CA ASP A 65 81.53 -63.56 29.22
C ASP A 65 80.25 -64.22 29.78
N GLU A 66 80.38 -65.14 30.74
CA GLU A 66 79.25 -65.90 31.28
C GLU A 66 78.39 -65.09 32.27
N ALA A 67 77.07 -65.05 32.05
CA ALA A 67 76.16 -64.06 32.64
C ALA A 67 76.00 -64.03 34.18
N ASP A 68 76.56 -64.98 34.94
CA ASP A 68 76.41 -65.06 36.39
C ASP A 68 77.52 -64.35 37.19
N ASP A 69 78.58 -63.80 36.54
CA ASP A 69 79.71 -63.13 37.22
C ASP A 69 80.23 -61.84 36.50
N VAL A 70 79.36 -61.12 35.75
CA VAL A 70 79.73 -59.93 34.96
C VAL A 70 79.18 -58.60 35.51
N VAL A 71 79.99 -57.53 35.50
CA VAL A 71 79.54 -56.13 35.72
C VAL A 71 79.09 -55.48 34.40
N GLY A 72 77.77 -55.42 34.15
CA GLY A 72 77.18 -54.80 32.94
C GLY A 72 76.90 -53.29 33.04
N ALA A 73 76.61 -52.64 31.90
CA ALA A 73 76.21 -51.23 31.82
C ALA A 73 74.69 -51.04 32.04
N GLU A 74 74.28 -49.88 32.57
CA GLU A 74 72.86 -49.48 32.75
C GLU A 74 72.28 -48.93 31.44
N TRP A 75 71.09 -49.40 31.07
CA TRP A 75 70.36 -49.02 29.86
C TRP A 75 68.91 -48.64 30.19
N TYR A 76 68.46 -47.46 29.78
CA TYR A 76 67.11 -46.92 29.96
C TYR A 76 66.30 -47.07 28.68
N PRO A 77 65.01 -47.47 28.75
CA PRO A 77 64.07 -47.34 27.63
C PRO A 77 64.16 -45.95 26.99
N ASP A 78 64.17 -45.91 25.67
CA ASP A 78 64.18 -44.68 24.87
C ASP A 78 63.15 -44.90 23.74
N SER A 79 61.93 -44.40 23.93
CA SER A 79 60.80 -44.71 23.05
C SER A 79 60.64 -43.75 21.88
N ASP A 80 61.14 -42.52 21.98
CA ASP A 80 61.12 -41.50 20.91
C ASP A 80 62.45 -41.37 20.15
N ALA A 81 63.53 -41.98 20.67
CA ALA A 81 64.84 -42.10 20.07
C ALA A 81 65.66 -40.79 20.05
N ASP A 82 65.50 -39.90 21.03
CA ASP A 82 66.28 -38.67 21.16
C ASP A 82 67.68 -38.85 21.78
N GLY A 83 67.93 -40.02 22.38
CA GLY A 83 69.20 -40.38 23.00
C GLY A 83 69.23 -40.27 24.53
N PHE A 84 68.15 -39.82 25.14
CA PHE A 84 67.85 -39.89 26.57
C PHE A 84 66.71 -40.90 26.79
N GLY A 85 66.63 -41.42 28.01
CA GLY A 85 65.64 -42.43 28.33
C GLY A 85 65.13 -42.33 29.76
N SER A 86 63.98 -42.94 30.00
CA SER A 86 63.27 -42.87 31.27
C SER A 86 62.93 -44.26 31.84
N GLY A 87 62.75 -44.34 33.17
CA GLY A 87 62.31 -45.56 33.86
C GLY A 87 63.40 -46.39 34.55
N GLU A 88 63.10 -47.67 34.84
CA GLU A 88 64.05 -48.58 35.51
C GLU A 88 65.12 -49.09 34.53
N ALA A 89 66.39 -48.88 34.87
CA ALA A 89 67.51 -49.32 34.05
C ALA A 89 67.67 -50.86 34.02
N VAL A 90 67.98 -51.39 32.84
CA VAL A 90 68.35 -52.79 32.62
C VAL A 90 69.87 -52.90 32.54
N ILE A 91 70.46 -53.84 33.27
CA ILE A 91 71.92 -54.06 33.30
C ILE A 91 72.30 -55.22 32.37
N THR A 92 73.13 -54.95 31.36
CA THR A 92 73.61 -55.96 30.39
C THR A 92 74.89 -55.48 29.69
N CYS A 93 75.69 -56.42 29.19
CA CYS A 93 76.89 -56.15 28.40
C CYS A 93 76.56 -55.56 27.03
N GLU A 94 75.58 -56.14 26.32
CA GLU A 94 75.17 -55.66 25.01
C GLU A 94 73.99 -54.70 25.13
N PRO A 95 73.96 -53.60 24.35
CA PRO A 95 72.82 -52.68 24.32
C PRO A 95 71.52 -53.41 23.98
N PRO A 96 70.52 -53.40 24.87
CA PRO A 96 69.17 -53.80 24.51
C PRO A 96 68.67 -52.92 23.36
N THR A 97 67.91 -53.52 22.44
CA THR A 97 67.29 -52.76 21.36
C THR A 97 66.26 -51.78 21.93
N GLY A 98 66.40 -50.49 21.61
CA GLY A 98 65.50 -49.43 22.07
C GLY A 98 65.80 -48.92 23.48
N MET A 99 67.07 -48.97 23.90
CA MET A 99 67.53 -48.39 25.17
C MET A 99 68.83 -47.60 25.00
N VAL A 100 69.04 -46.59 25.84
CA VAL A 100 70.21 -45.69 25.87
C VAL A 100 70.83 -45.60 27.27
N GLN A 101 72.07 -45.11 27.37
CA GLN A 101 72.76 -44.99 28.67
C GLN A 101 72.45 -43.69 29.40
N SER A 102 71.95 -42.67 28.68
CA SER A 102 71.64 -41.36 29.26
C SER A 102 70.24 -41.41 29.86
N GLY A 103 70.13 -41.47 31.19
CA GLY A 103 68.84 -41.34 31.86
C GLY A 103 68.45 -39.87 32.07
N GLY A 104 67.19 -39.62 32.42
CA GLY A 104 66.72 -38.30 32.90
C GLY A 104 65.70 -37.60 32.01
N ASP A 105 65.21 -38.29 30.99
CA ASP A 105 64.10 -37.86 30.15
C ASP A 105 62.80 -37.75 30.98
N CYS A 106 62.11 -36.62 30.84
CA CYS A 106 60.87 -36.29 31.53
C CYS A 106 59.61 -36.66 30.72
N ASP A 107 59.70 -36.83 29.40
CA ASP A 107 58.65 -37.35 28.52
C ASP A 107 59.24 -38.20 27.37
N ASP A 108 59.46 -39.49 27.67
CA ASP A 108 59.98 -40.55 26.78
C ASP A 108 59.22 -40.77 25.46
N THR A 109 58.20 -39.95 25.18
CA THR A 109 57.39 -40.01 23.97
C THR A 109 57.51 -38.77 23.07
N ASP A 110 58.25 -37.75 23.49
CA ASP A 110 58.51 -36.51 22.74
C ASP A 110 60.02 -36.31 22.56
N ASP A 111 60.50 -36.47 21.32
CA ASP A 111 61.94 -36.39 20.97
C ASP A 111 62.56 -34.99 21.15
N ALA A 112 61.77 -34.03 21.60
CA ALA A 112 62.17 -32.69 21.97
C ALA A 112 62.19 -32.44 23.49
N ALA A 113 61.86 -33.43 24.32
CA ALA A 113 61.77 -33.33 25.77
C ALA A 113 62.94 -34.07 26.45
N PHE A 114 64.12 -33.45 26.52
CA PHE A 114 65.31 -34.05 27.13
C PHE A 114 66.17 -33.07 27.90
N PRO A 115 66.99 -33.54 28.87
CA PRO A 115 67.91 -32.70 29.63
C PRO A 115 68.73 -31.72 28.78
N GLY A 116 68.39 -30.43 28.87
CA GLY A 116 69.04 -29.33 28.15
C GLY A 116 68.58 -29.10 26.70
N ALA A 117 67.38 -29.55 26.33
CA ALA A 117 66.72 -29.15 25.09
C ALA A 117 66.36 -27.64 25.11
N PRO A 118 66.16 -26.98 23.95
CA PRO A 118 65.59 -25.63 23.91
C PRO A 118 64.10 -25.67 24.22
N GLU A 119 63.64 -24.76 25.08
CA GLU A 119 62.22 -24.62 25.42
C GLU A 119 61.39 -24.09 24.23
N ARG A 120 60.21 -24.67 24.00
CA ARG A 120 59.20 -24.19 23.04
C ARG A 120 58.03 -23.62 23.83
N CYS A 121 57.34 -22.56 23.35
CA CYS A 121 56.13 -22.05 24.02
C CYS A 121 54.92 -23.03 23.87
N ASN A 122 55.01 -24.25 24.40
CA ASN A 122 54.02 -25.33 24.27
C ASN A 122 53.42 -25.75 25.63
N GLY A 123 53.90 -25.21 26.74
CA GLY A 123 53.46 -25.56 28.09
C GLY A 123 54.04 -26.87 28.64
N ALA A 124 55.04 -27.45 27.97
CA ALA A 124 55.83 -28.57 28.44
C ALA A 124 57.17 -28.07 29.02
N ASP A 125 57.79 -28.91 29.85
CA ASP A 125 59.15 -28.74 30.36
C ASP A 125 60.03 -29.54 29.39
N ASP A 126 60.47 -28.88 28.31
CA ASP A 126 61.17 -29.53 27.20
C ASP A 126 62.63 -29.85 27.62
N ASP A 127 63.24 -29.06 28.51
CA ASP A 127 64.61 -29.26 28.94
C ASP A 127 64.79 -30.10 30.21
N CYS A 128 63.66 -30.55 30.79
CA CYS A 128 63.54 -31.41 31.97
C CYS A 128 64.20 -30.83 33.24
N ASP A 129 64.29 -29.50 33.38
CA ASP A 129 64.87 -28.84 34.55
C ASP A 129 63.85 -28.56 35.67
N GLY A 130 62.56 -28.68 35.36
CA GLY A 130 61.43 -28.55 36.28
C GLY A 130 60.56 -27.31 36.09
N ASP A 131 60.89 -26.42 35.15
CA ASP A 131 60.14 -25.20 34.86
C ASP A 131 59.74 -25.11 33.37
N ALA A 132 58.44 -25.11 33.07
CA ALA A 132 57.94 -25.03 31.69
C ALA A 132 57.98 -23.60 31.12
N ASP A 133 58.44 -23.47 29.85
CA ASP A 133 58.48 -22.25 29.04
C ASP A 133 59.32 -21.09 29.65
N GLU A 134 60.55 -21.35 30.12
CA GLU A 134 61.41 -20.34 30.74
C GLU A 134 61.96 -19.27 29.76
N ALA A 135 61.70 -17.99 30.03
CA ALA A 135 61.90 -16.89 29.08
C ALA A 135 63.34 -16.65 28.53
N ASP A 136 64.37 -17.29 29.08
CA ASP A 136 65.78 -17.06 28.68
C ASP A 136 66.27 -18.02 27.58
N ASP A 137 65.52 -19.08 27.21
CA ASP A 137 65.91 -20.06 26.17
C ASP A 137 64.76 -20.50 25.21
N VAL A 138 63.72 -19.65 25.02
CA VAL A 138 62.52 -20.00 24.24
C VAL A 138 62.47 -19.38 22.83
N GLU A 139 62.00 -20.14 21.82
CA GLU A 139 61.48 -19.58 20.56
C GLU A 139 60.14 -18.86 20.79
N THR A 140 60.14 -17.53 20.77
CA THR A 140 58.95 -16.69 20.94
C THR A 140 58.03 -16.70 19.71
N LEU A 141 56.72 -16.55 19.92
CA LEU A 141 55.78 -16.25 18.83
C LEU A 141 55.88 -14.76 18.43
N ASP A 142 55.77 -14.50 17.13
CA ASP A 142 55.62 -13.15 16.56
C ASP A 142 54.15 -12.72 16.64
N TRP A 143 53.85 -11.76 17.51
CA TRP A 143 52.55 -11.09 17.57
C TRP A 143 52.62 -9.76 16.84
N TYR A 144 51.55 -9.31 16.19
CA TYR A 144 51.47 -8.08 15.41
C TYR A 144 50.56 -7.10 16.15
N ALA A 145 51.04 -5.90 16.46
CA ALA A 145 50.24 -4.91 17.20
C ALA A 145 48.88 -4.69 16.52
N ASP A 146 47.82 -4.72 17.33
CA ASP A 146 46.42 -4.65 16.92
C ASP A 146 45.78 -3.53 17.76
N LEU A 147 45.69 -2.33 17.18
CA LEU A 147 45.30 -1.11 17.89
C LEU A 147 43.78 -0.93 17.98
N ASP A 148 43.03 -1.45 17.01
CA ASP A 148 41.58 -1.31 16.93
C ASP A 148 40.80 -2.55 17.40
N GLY A 149 41.49 -3.68 17.57
CA GLY A 149 40.98 -4.93 18.13
C GLY A 149 40.18 -5.79 17.17
N ASP A 150 40.40 -5.66 15.85
CA ASP A 150 39.69 -6.46 14.83
C ASP A 150 40.28 -7.87 14.65
N GLY A 151 41.45 -8.13 15.23
CA GLY A 151 42.14 -9.41 15.15
C GLY A 151 43.13 -9.52 13.98
N TRP A 152 43.47 -8.44 13.30
CA TRP A 152 44.61 -8.30 12.40
C TRP A 152 45.58 -7.28 12.98
N GLY A 153 46.87 -7.51 12.76
CA GLY A 153 47.90 -6.60 13.27
C GLY A 153 48.76 -6.01 12.18
N SER A 154 49.32 -4.85 12.47
CA SER A 154 50.27 -4.13 11.61
C SER A 154 51.63 -4.81 11.54
N ASP A 155 52.54 -4.28 10.71
CA ASP A 155 53.95 -4.74 10.60
C ASP A 155 54.78 -4.62 11.90
N ASN A 156 54.18 -4.14 13.01
CA ASN A 156 54.85 -3.97 14.29
C ASN A 156 54.85 -5.27 15.11
N VAL A 157 55.97 -6.00 15.07
CA VAL A 157 56.13 -7.30 15.73
C VAL A 157 56.49 -7.19 17.22
N ILE A 158 55.76 -7.92 18.05
CA ILE A 158 55.92 -8.13 19.50
C ILE A 158 56.23 -9.62 19.72
N ALA A 159 57.49 -9.93 20.00
CA ALA A 159 57.93 -11.28 20.33
C ALA A 159 57.51 -11.66 21.76
N SER A 160 56.66 -12.67 21.93
CA SER A 160 56.19 -13.14 23.24
C SER A 160 55.66 -14.59 23.19
N CYS A 161 55.89 -15.36 24.25
CA CYS A 161 55.25 -16.68 24.42
C CYS A 161 53.78 -16.60 24.86
N THR A 162 53.42 -15.51 25.52
CA THR A 162 52.04 -15.29 25.99
C THR A 162 51.41 -14.15 25.23
N ASP A 163 50.11 -14.22 25.01
CA ASP A 163 49.34 -13.15 24.40
C ASP A 163 49.62 -11.82 25.14
N PRO A 164 50.23 -10.82 24.47
CA PRO A 164 50.53 -9.52 25.09
C PRO A 164 49.26 -8.67 25.29
N GLY A 165 48.09 -9.15 24.86
CA GLY A 165 46.77 -8.54 25.03
C GLY A 165 46.54 -7.28 24.19
N SER A 166 47.47 -6.95 23.30
CA SER A 166 47.48 -5.74 22.46
C SER A 166 48.00 -6.03 21.04
N ALA A 167 47.89 -7.29 20.62
CA ALA A 167 48.44 -7.78 19.38
C ALA A 167 47.67 -9.02 18.90
N SER A 168 47.62 -9.23 17.59
CA SER A 168 47.07 -10.42 16.94
C SER A 168 48.18 -11.32 16.37
N LEU A 169 47.87 -12.60 16.10
CA LEU A 169 48.74 -13.49 15.33
C LEU A 169 48.56 -13.30 13.81
N ALA A 170 47.46 -12.67 13.38
CA ALA A 170 47.22 -12.36 11.97
C ALA A 170 47.92 -11.04 11.61
N THR A 171 48.44 -10.96 10.38
CA THR A 171 49.25 -9.84 9.90
C THR A 171 48.74 -9.34 8.56
N GLY A 172 49.09 -8.10 8.20
CA GLY A 172 48.75 -7.51 6.91
C GLY A 172 47.66 -6.45 7.00
N ASP A 173 47.34 -5.98 8.20
CA ASP A 173 46.52 -4.80 8.39
C ASP A 173 47.26 -3.56 7.87
N CYS A 174 46.65 -2.89 6.89
CA CYS A 174 47.17 -1.70 6.24
C CYS A 174 46.72 -0.39 6.91
N ASP A 175 45.75 -0.42 7.83
CA ASP A 175 45.31 0.69 8.69
C ASP A 175 44.86 0.21 10.09
N ASP A 176 45.84 -0.07 10.95
CA ASP A 176 45.71 -0.55 12.35
C ASP A 176 44.87 0.33 13.31
N GLU A 177 44.36 1.48 12.84
CA GLU A 177 43.41 2.32 13.61
C GLU A 177 41.95 2.12 13.17
N ALA A 178 41.69 1.30 12.14
CA ALA A 178 40.41 1.15 11.47
C ALA A 178 39.97 -0.32 11.31
N ALA A 179 39.18 -0.81 12.27
CA ALA A 179 38.71 -2.21 12.37
C ALA A 179 37.86 -2.75 11.18
N ALA A 180 37.65 -1.95 10.14
CA ALA A 180 37.00 -2.34 8.90
C ALA A 180 38.01 -2.53 7.75
N VAL A 181 39.30 -2.30 8.00
CA VAL A 181 40.38 -2.33 7.02
C VAL A 181 41.33 -3.45 7.41
N HIS A 182 41.24 -4.59 6.73
CA HIS A 182 42.09 -5.75 6.98
C HIS A 182 42.00 -6.72 5.79
N PRO A 183 42.94 -7.67 5.60
CA PRO A 183 42.99 -8.59 4.45
C PRO A 183 41.74 -9.45 4.14
N GLU A 184 40.77 -9.50 5.07
CA GLU A 184 39.51 -10.23 4.90
C GLU A 184 38.27 -9.32 4.90
N ALA A 185 38.48 -8.00 4.89
CA ALA A 185 37.39 -7.04 4.82
C ALA A 185 36.68 -7.13 3.47
N THR A 186 35.42 -6.68 3.44
CA THR A 186 34.69 -6.53 2.19
C THR A 186 34.89 -5.11 1.68
N GLU A 187 35.46 -4.99 0.49
CA GLU A 187 35.66 -3.73 -0.21
C GLU A 187 34.38 -2.89 -0.30
N THR A 188 34.49 -1.65 0.18
CA THR A 188 33.48 -0.61 0.09
C THR A 188 34.05 0.58 -0.67
N CYS A 189 33.22 1.25 -1.47
CA CYS A 189 33.69 2.39 -2.26
C CYS A 189 33.79 3.67 -1.43
N ASN A 190 34.72 3.68 -0.49
CA ASN A 190 34.93 4.73 0.50
C ASN A 190 36.24 5.53 0.28
N GLY A 191 37.05 5.14 -0.71
CA GLY A 191 38.36 5.71 -1.03
C GLY A 191 39.54 5.08 -0.29
N ALA A 192 39.31 4.00 0.46
CA ALA A 192 40.30 3.17 1.12
C ALA A 192 40.49 1.84 0.36
N ASP A 193 41.53 1.11 0.76
CA ASP A 193 41.82 -0.27 0.34
C ASP A 193 41.43 -1.11 1.56
N ASP A 194 40.13 -1.39 1.69
CA ASP A 194 39.57 -2.03 2.87
C ASP A 194 40.12 -3.45 3.03
N ASP A 195 40.31 -4.19 1.93
CA ASP A 195 40.82 -5.57 1.96
C ASP A 195 42.36 -5.68 1.85
N CYS A 196 43.06 -4.54 1.93
CA CYS A 196 44.52 -4.44 1.88
C CYS A 196 45.17 -5.20 0.70
N ASN A 197 44.48 -5.37 -0.42
CA ASN A 197 44.99 -6.08 -1.60
C ASN A 197 45.85 -5.17 -2.52
N GLY A 198 45.85 -3.86 -2.25
CA GLY A 198 46.57 -2.83 -3.00
C GLY A 198 45.73 -2.11 -4.06
N ALA A 199 44.43 -2.38 -4.15
CA ALA A 199 43.49 -1.77 -5.09
C ALA A 199 42.39 -1.02 -4.34
N VAL A 200 42.45 0.31 -4.37
CA VAL A 200 41.42 1.18 -3.79
C VAL A 200 40.10 1.03 -4.56
N ASP A 201 39.00 0.80 -3.82
CA ASP A 201 37.61 0.73 -4.29
C ASP A 201 37.38 -0.28 -5.44
N ASP A 202 37.90 -1.51 -5.36
CA ASP A 202 37.75 -2.53 -6.41
C ASP A 202 36.52 -3.44 -6.25
N ALA A 203 35.57 -3.02 -5.41
CA ALA A 203 34.26 -3.64 -5.25
C ALA A 203 33.52 -3.83 -6.60
N PRO A 204 32.66 -4.87 -6.73
CA PRO A 204 31.91 -5.12 -7.96
C PRO A 204 31.13 -3.88 -8.41
N ALA A 205 31.40 -3.40 -9.63
CA ALA A 205 30.68 -2.29 -10.20
C ALA A 205 29.18 -2.61 -10.30
N VAL A 206 28.36 -1.63 -9.95
CA VAL A 206 26.91 -1.75 -10.03
C VAL A 206 26.35 -0.66 -10.94
N THR A 207 25.17 -0.92 -11.51
CA THR A 207 24.51 0.06 -12.36
C THR A 207 23.85 1.12 -11.48
N TRP A 208 24.06 2.39 -11.85
CA TRP A 208 23.42 3.57 -11.29
C TRP A 208 22.70 4.31 -12.42
N TYR A 209 21.47 4.75 -12.20
CA TYR A 209 20.60 5.44 -13.17
C TYR A 209 20.50 6.91 -12.81
N LEU A 210 20.51 7.81 -13.80
CA LEU A 210 20.36 9.24 -13.57
C LEU A 210 18.96 9.48 -13.00
N ASP A 211 18.90 10.26 -11.93
CA ASP A 211 17.68 10.70 -11.26
C ASP A 211 17.70 12.23 -11.31
N ARG A 212 16.91 12.82 -12.22
CA ARG A 212 16.96 14.25 -12.53
C ARG A 212 15.90 15.06 -11.76
N ASP A 213 14.77 14.48 -11.42
CA ASP A 213 13.71 15.12 -10.63
C ASP A 213 13.81 14.85 -9.12
N GLU A 214 14.73 13.96 -8.71
CA GLU A 214 15.10 13.65 -7.32
C GLU A 214 14.04 12.83 -6.55
N ASP A 215 13.27 11.97 -7.22
CA ASP A 215 12.21 11.15 -6.63
C ASP A 215 12.68 9.78 -6.07
N GLY A 216 13.88 9.34 -6.45
CA GLY A 216 14.48 8.07 -6.02
C GLY A 216 14.48 6.93 -7.05
N TYR A 217 13.84 7.13 -8.21
CA TYR A 217 13.89 6.30 -9.40
C TYR A 217 14.72 7.01 -10.47
N GLY A 218 15.18 6.29 -11.50
CA GLY A 218 16.02 6.90 -12.52
C GLY A 218 15.89 6.27 -13.89
N ASP A 219 16.35 7.00 -14.90
CA ASP A 219 16.22 6.65 -16.31
C ASP A 219 17.05 5.40 -16.71
N GLU A 220 16.38 4.32 -17.13
CA GLU A 220 17.03 3.10 -17.66
C GLU A 220 17.93 3.39 -18.89
N GLY A 221 17.62 4.43 -19.64
CA GLY A 221 18.35 4.90 -20.82
C GLY A 221 19.69 5.58 -20.48
N THR A 222 19.85 6.08 -19.26
CA THR A 222 21.01 6.88 -18.83
C THR A 222 21.66 6.33 -17.57
N SER A 223 22.57 5.36 -17.75
CA SER A 223 23.24 4.69 -16.63
C SER A 223 24.77 4.71 -16.65
N TYR A 224 25.37 4.60 -15.46
CA TYR A 224 26.79 4.32 -15.24
C TYR A 224 27.00 2.98 -14.55
N LEU A 225 28.01 2.23 -14.97
CA LEU A 225 28.49 1.03 -14.27
C LEU A 225 29.75 1.39 -13.47
N ILE A 226 29.56 1.81 -12.23
CA ILE A 226 30.64 2.17 -11.30
C ILE A 226 30.28 1.72 -9.88
N CYS A 227 31.23 1.70 -8.97
CA CYS A 227 31.00 1.09 -7.66
C CYS A 227 30.31 2.06 -6.66
N ALA A 228 30.62 3.36 -6.70
CA ALA A 228 29.97 4.41 -5.91
C ALA A 228 28.96 5.23 -6.73
N PRO A 229 27.86 5.74 -6.14
CA PRO A 229 26.90 6.57 -6.87
C PRO A 229 27.54 7.88 -7.36
N PRO A 230 27.46 8.20 -8.66
CA PRO A 230 27.66 9.58 -9.10
C PRO A 230 26.59 10.51 -8.47
N PRO A 231 26.87 11.81 -8.27
CA PRO A 231 25.85 12.75 -7.81
C PRO A 231 24.65 12.80 -8.77
N GLY A 232 23.44 12.70 -8.22
CA GLY A 232 22.18 12.66 -8.98
C GLY A 232 21.89 11.31 -9.65
N TYR A 233 22.35 10.20 -9.05
CA TYR A 233 22.06 8.87 -9.58
C TYR A 233 21.57 7.94 -8.46
N VAL A 234 20.65 7.04 -8.81
CA VAL A 234 20.00 6.08 -7.89
C VAL A 234 20.14 4.64 -8.38
N ARG A 235 19.72 3.70 -7.52
CA ARG A 235 19.84 2.25 -7.77
C ARG A 235 18.72 1.70 -8.64
N ASP A 236 17.54 2.27 -8.50
CA ASP A 236 16.37 1.84 -9.24
C ASP A 236 16.34 2.54 -10.59
N GLY A 237 16.09 1.78 -11.65
CA GLY A 237 16.13 2.27 -13.02
C GLY A 237 14.77 2.23 -13.69
N SER A 238 13.70 2.26 -12.90
CA SER A 238 12.34 1.94 -13.33
C SER A 238 11.46 3.17 -13.52
N ASP A 239 12.08 4.34 -13.60
CA ASP A 239 11.41 5.60 -13.88
C ASP A 239 10.93 5.65 -15.33
N CYS A 240 9.64 5.98 -15.53
CA CYS A 240 9.05 6.13 -16.84
C CYS A 240 9.10 7.58 -17.38
N ASP A 241 9.38 8.58 -16.53
CA ASP A 241 9.57 9.99 -16.89
C ASP A 241 10.49 10.76 -15.91
N ASP A 242 11.81 10.60 -16.08
CA ASP A 242 12.90 11.26 -15.32
C ASP A 242 12.96 12.81 -15.46
N GLU A 243 11.87 13.48 -15.84
CA GLU A 243 11.71 14.92 -15.73
C GLU A 243 10.57 15.33 -14.77
N ASP A 244 9.82 14.38 -14.18
CA ASP A 244 8.60 14.59 -13.40
C ASP A 244 8.54 13.68 -12.15
N ASP A 245 8.69 14.29 -10.96
CA ASP A 245 8.73 13.60 -9.65
C ASP A 245 7.41 12.92 -9.24
N ALA A 246 6.35 13.10 -10.02
CA ALA A 246 5.07 12.42 -9.83
C ALA A 246 4.94 11.12 -10.63
N ARG A 247 5.91 10.78 -11.49
CA ARG A 247 5.80 9.70 -12.48
C ARG A 247 6.82 8.59 -12.27
N HIS A 248 6.54 7.76 -11.28
CA HIS A 248 7.44 6.69 -10.89
C HIS A 248 6.68 5.46 -10.34
N PRO A 249 7.36 4.30 -10.25
CA PRO A 249 6.77 3.11 -9.65
C PRO A 249 6.14 3.33 -8.27
N GLY A 250 4.86 3.01 -8.17
CA GLY A 250 4.06 3.18 -6.95
C GLY A 250 3.62 4.61 -6.64
N ALA A 251 3.72 5.54 -7.60
CA ALA A 251 2.96 6.78 -7.58
C ALA A 251 1.44 6.48 -7.64
N GLU A 252 0.61 7.48 -7.34
CA GLU A 252 -0.83 7.37 -7.54
C GLU A 252 -1.17 7.81 -8.98
N ASP A 253 -1.89 6.97 -9.71
CA ASP A 253 -2.42 7.31 -11.02
C ASP A 253 -3.56 8.31 -10.92
N ALA A 254 -3.46 9.34 -11.76
CA ALA A 254 -4.62 10.11 -12.17
C ALA A 254 -5.44 9.26 -13.15
N CYS A 255 -6.76 9.19 -12.99
CA CYS A 255 -7.57 8.31 -13.84
C CYS A 255 -7.80 8.96 -15.19
N GLU A 256 -7.59 8.16 -16.22
CA GLU A 256 -8.01 8.40 -17.60
C GLU A 256 -7.44 9.72 -18.18
N ASP A 257 -6.36 10.26 -17.58
CA ASP A 257 -5.65 11.43 -18.10
C ASP A 257 -4.64 11.06 -19.21
N GLY A 258 -4.52 9.75 -19.51
CA GLY A 258 -3.61 9.18 -20.49
C GLY A 258 -2.16 9.14 -20.02
N VAL A 259 -1.91 9.38 -18.73
CA VAL A 259 -0.61 9.40 -18.09
C VAL A 259 -0.53 8.25 -17.07
N ASP A 260 0.30 7.28 -17.39
CA ASP A 260 0.71 6.22 -16.46
C ASP A 260 1.73 6.83 -15.49
N ASN A 261 1.30 7.18 -14.28
CA ASN A 261 2.15 7.77 -13.24
C ASN A 261 2.86 6.68 -12.44
N ASP A 262 2.23 5.51 -12.24
CA ASP A 262 2.80 4.42 -11.46
C ASP A 262 3.70 3.46 -12.27
N CYS A 263 3.87 3.75 -13.56
CA CYS A 263 4.69 3.05 -14.53
C CYS A 263 4.33 1.55 -14.70
N ASP A 264 3.09 1.14 -14.41
CA ASP A 264 2.65 -0.26 -14.55
C ASP A 264 2.14 -0.62 -15.96
N GLY A 265 2.05 0.39 -16.85
CA GLY A 265 1.58 0.27 -18.22
C GLY A 265 0.07 0.35 -18.38
N LEU A 266 -0.65 0.68 -17.31
CA LEU A 266 -2.07 0.99 -17.27
C LEU A 266 -2.25 2.45 -16.88
N ASP A 267 -3.40 2.98 -17.26
CA ASP A 267 -3.95 4.21 -16.73
C ASP A 267 -5.23 3.77 -16.02
N VAL A 268 -5.34 4.06 -14.71
CA VAL A 268 -6.42 3.51 -13.88
C VAL A 268 -7.77 4.06 -14.35
N THR A 269 -8.75 3.17 -14.58
CA THR A 269 -10.09 3.58 -15.04
C THR A 269 -10.98 3.94 -13.85
N CYS A 270 -11.51 5.17 -13.80
CA CYS A 270 -12.43 5.65 -12.76
C CYS A 270 -13.90 5.63 -13.19
N SER A 271 -14.19 5.04 -14.34
CA SER A 271 -15.56 4.84 -14.82
C SER A 271 -16.38 3.93 -13.89
N LEU A 272 -17.66 4.25 -13.71
CA LEU A 272 -18.62 3.43 -12.98
C LEU A 272 -18.62 1.99 -13.54
N PRO A 273 -18.26 0.96 -12.75
CA PRO A 273 -18.19 -0.39 -13.27
C PRO A 273 -19.60 -0.98 -13.45
N SER A 274 -19.80 -1.72 -14.54
CA SER A 274 -21.02 -2.54 -14.69
C SER A 274 -21.08 -3.60 -13.58
N GLY A 275 -22.26 -3.77 -12.97
CA GLY A 275 -22.48 -4.71 -11.86
C GLY A 275 -22.38 -4.05 -10.48
N GLU A 276 -21.90 -4.81 -9.50
CA GLU A 276 -21.92 -4.38 -8.08
C GLU A 276 -20.71 -3.50 -7.76
N SER A 277 -20.97 -2.33 -7.17
CA SER A 277 -19.96 -1.41 -6.62
C SER A 277 -20.39 -0.89 -5.25
N THR A 278 -19.53 -0.10 -4.61
CA THR A 278 -19.79 0.56 -3.33
C THR A 278 -19.28 2.00 -3.39
N GLY A 279 -19.63 2.82 -2.39
CA GLY A 279 -19.07 4.17 -2.28
C GLY A 279 -17.52 4.23 -2.13
N ALA A 280 -16.83 3.10 -1.94
CA ALA A 280 -15.37 3.04 -1.97
C ALA A 280 -14.81 3.03 -3.41
N ASP A 281 -15.64 2.70 -4.39
CA ASP A 281 -15.31 2.66 -5.81
C ASP A 281 -15.68 3.98 -6.52
N ALA A 282 -16.09 5.00 -5.75
CA ALA A 282 -16.45 6.31 -6.27
C ALA A 282 -15.20 7.09 -6.70
N SER A 283 -15.31 7.79 -7.84
CA SER A 283 -14.25 8.66 -8.38
C SER A 283 -13.96 9.84 -7.45
N ALA A 284 -14.98 10.36 -6.76
CA ALA A 284 -14.81 11.29 -5.64
C ALA A 284 -15.84 11.07 -4.53
N SER A 285 -15.47 11.43 -3.30
CA SER A 285 -16.39 11.45 -2.16
C SER A 285 -16.34 12.78 -1.43
N PHE A 286 -17.52 13.33 -1.13
CA PHE A 286 -17.68 14.61 -0.45
C PHE A 286 -18.18 14.35 0.96
N THR A 287 -17.42 14.81 1.96
CA THR A 287 -17.76 14.61 3.37
C THR A 287 -17.74 15.94 4.13
N GLY A 288 -18.59 16.03 5.15
CA GLY A 288 -18.70 17.22 6.01
C GLY A 288 -17.87 17.07 7.28
N THR A 289 -17.54 18.17 7.94
CA THR A 289 -16.78 18.09 9.19
C THR A 289 -17.65 17.65 10.37
N ALA A 290 -17.03 17.05 11.40
CA ALA A 290 -17.73 16.50 12.55
C ALA A 290 -18.48 17.58 13.36
N GLY A 291 -19.80 17.66 13.18
CA GLY A 291 -20.69 18.64 13.84
C GLY A 291 -21.76 19.22 12.92
N GLU A 292 -21.64 18.99 11.62
CA GLU A 292 -22.50 19.57 10.59
C GLU A 292 -23.65 18.61 10.23
N ALA A 293 -24.80 18.83 10.87
CA ALA A 293 -26.01 18.12 10.50
C ALA A 293 -26.48 18.60 9.11
N TYR A 294 -26.83 17.67 8.21
CA TYR A 294 -27.50 17.92 6.92
C TYR A 294 -26.64 18.32 5.70
N MET A 295 -25.35 17.99 5.63
CA MET A 295 -24.58 18.15 4.39
C MET A 295 -25.14 17.28 3.25
N ALA A 296 -25.07 17.78 2.01
CA ALA A 296 -25.37 17.09 0.77
C ALA A 296 -26.76 16.43 0.70
N ARG A 297 -27.71 16.85 1.55
CA ARG A 297 -29.06 16.27 1.53
C ARG A 297 -29.74 16.43 0.16
N THR A 298 -29.43 17.53 -0.51
CA THR A 298 -29.85 17.81 -1.88
C THR A 298 -28.58 18.05 -2.69
N VAL A 299 -28.49 17.41 -3.85
CA VAL A 299 -27.40 17.59 -4.80
C VAL A 299 -27.99 17.96 -6.15
N ALA A 300 -27.26 18.74 -6.92
CA ALA A 300 -27.62 19.07 -8.30
C ALA A 300 -26.37 19.15 -9.17
N ALA A 301 -26.41 18.58 -10.37
CA ALA A 301 -25.53 18.98 -11.46
C ALA A 301 -25.97 20.35 -11.95
N ALA A 302 -25.03 21.27 -12.09
CA ALA A 302 -25.31 22.63 -12.54
C ALA A 302 -24.95 22.89 -14.00
N GLY A 303 -24.39 21.90 -14.68
CA GLY A 303 -23.77 22.11 -16.00
C GLY A 303 -22.56 23.04 -15.89
N ASP A 304 -21.99 23.40 -17.04
CA ASP A 304 -20.94 24.39 -17.18
C ASP A 304 -21.46 25.79 -16.83
N LEU A 305 -21.30 26.17 -15.56
CA LEU A 305 -21.70 27.46 -15.00
C LEU A 305 -20.67 28.55 -15.28
N ASP A 306 -19.42 28.23 -15.57
CA ASP A 306 -18.38 29.25 -15.75
C ASP A 306 -17.89 29.42 -17.19
N GLY A 307 -18.34 28.54 -18.08
CA GLY A 307 -18.07 28.52 -19.52
C GLY A 307 -16.73 27.87 -19.87
N ASP A 308 -16.12 27.08 -18.98
CA ASP A 308 -14.84 26.42 -19.20
C ASP A 308 -14.94 25.06 -19.91
N GLY A 309 -16.16 24.53 -20.03
CA GLY A 309 -16.49 23.29 -20.71
C GLY A 309 -16.55 22.06 -19.81
N ASN A 310 -16.33 22.19 -18.50
CA ASN A 310 -16.58 21.15 -17.52
C ASN A 310 -17.80 21.53 -16.69
N ASP A 311 -18.58 20.54 -16.27
CA ASP A 311 -19.80 20.83 -15.52
C ASP A 311 -19.54 20.98 -14.00
N GLU A 312 -20.19 21.97 -13.38
CA GLU A 312 -20.14 22.21 -11.94
C GLU A 312 -21.10 21.31 -11.15
N LEU A 313 -20.70 21.02 -9.91
CA LEU A 313 -21.52 20.28 -8.95
C LEU A 313 -22.01 21.17 -7.80
N LEU A 314 -23.27 20.96 -7.40
CA LEU A 314 -23.91 21.63 -6.27
C LEU A 314 -24.16 20.66 -5.13
N LEU A 315 -23.66 21.02 -3.96
CA LEU A 315 -23.88 20.27 -2.71
C LEU A 315 -24.61 21.19 -1.70
N ALA A 316 -25.88 20.92 -1.43
CA ALA A 316 -26.65 21.73 -0.49
C ALA A 316 -26.52 21.25 0.96
N ARG A 317 -26.48 22.21 1.86
CA ARG A 317 -26.47 22.08 3.32
C ARG A 317 -27.69 22.77 3.91
N GLY A 318 -28.90 22.30 3.57
CA GLY A 318 -30.20 22.94 3.90
C GLY A 318 -30.52 23.21 5.37
N GLY A 319 -29.64 22.84 6.31
CA GLY A 319 -29.77 23.09 7.75
C GLY A 319 -28.53 23.68 8.42
N PHE A 320 -27.56 24.19 7.64
CA PHE A 320 -26.31 24.77 8.16
C PHE A 320 -26.55 26.01 9.05
N ASP A 321 -25.86 26.09 10.19
CA ASP A 321 -25.77 27.20 11.17
C ASP A 321 -27.10 27.94 11.48
N ASP A 322 -27.78 27.58 12.57
CA ASP A 322 -29.11 28.11 12.97
C ASP A 322 -30.21 27.96 11.89
N PHE A 323 -30.09 26.96 10.99
CA PHE A 323 -30.97 26.68 9.83
C PHE A 323 -30.93 27.73 8.71
N THR A 324 -29.81 28.46 8.59
CA THR A 324 -29.57 29.43 7.51
C THR A 324 -29.45 28.75 6.15
N GLY A 325 -28.75 27.62 6.09
CA GLY A 325 -28.55 26.87 4.86
C GLY A 325 -27.48 27.47 3.93
N GLU A 326 -26.81 26.60 3.17
CA GLU A 326 -25.71 26.93 2.26
C GLU A 326 -25.74 25.97 1.06
N VAL A 327 -25.32 26.42 -0.12
CA VAL A 327 -25.09 25.57 -1.30
C VAL A 327 -23.65 25.78 -1.74
N ILE A 328 -22.90 24.70 -1.87
CA ILE A 328 -21.50 24.74 -2.31
C ILE A 328 -21.45 24.41 -3.78
N ILE A 329 -20.83 25.29 -4.55
CA ILE A 329 -20.49 25.10 -5.97
C ILE A 329 -19.06 24.59 -6.03
N LEU A 330 -18.89 23.40 -6.61
CA LEU A 330 -17.59 22.79 -6.91
C LEU A 330 -17.37 22.89 -8.41
N ALA A 331 -16.26 23.51 -8.80
CA ALA A 331 -15.83 23.58 -10.19
C ALA A 331 -15.52 22.18 -10.72
N GLY A 332 -15.92 21.93 -11.98
CA GLY A 332 -15.54 20.73 -12.70
C GLY A 332 -14.07 20.72 -13.14
N GLY A 333 -13.65 19.65 -13.81
CA GLY A 333 -12.35 19.48 -14.44
C GLY A 333 -11.40 18.55 -13.70
N ALA A 334 -10.24 18.31 -14.33
CA ALA A 334 -9.22 17.33 -13.90
C ALA A 334 -8.67 17.53 -12.47
N GLU A 335 -8.91 18.67 -11.82
CA GLU A 335 -8.48 18.91 -10.43
C GLU A 335 -9.52 18.51 -9.37
N LEU A 336 -10.75 18.13 -9.73
CA LEU A 336 -11.72 17.52 -8.79
C LEU A 336 -11.31 16.09 -8.38
N TYR A 337 -10.16 15.65 -8.88
CA TYR A 337 -9.58 14.31 -8.80
C TYR A 337 -8.92 13.96 -7.45
N LEU A 338 -9.56 14.26 -6.31
CA LEU A 338 -8.90 14.09 -5.01
C LEU A 338 -9.81 13.45 -3.94
N GLY A 339 -9.99 12.13 -4.03
CA GLY A 339 -10.40 11.27 -2.90
C GLY A 339 -11.49 11.86 -1.99
N ALA A 340 -11.19 12.04 -0.71
CA ALA A 340 -12.11 12.69 0.23
C ALA A 340 -11.95 14.22 0.17
N VAL A 341 -12.92 14.91 -0.43
CA VAL A 341 -12.93 16.37 -0.57
C VAL A 341 -13.54 17.03 0.67
N ASP A 342 -12.75 17.88 1.35
CA ASP A 342 -13.20 18.75 2.43
C ASP A 342 -13.82 20.04 1.86
N THR A 343 -15.15 20.06 1.83
CA THR A 343 -15.95 21.15 1.25
C THR A 343 -15.91 22.45 2.07
N ASP A 344 -15.33 22.48 3.28
CA ASP A 344 -15.11 23.72 4.03
C ASP A 344 -13.89 24.52 3.52
N ARG A 345 -13.08 23.90 2.65
CA ARG A 345 -11.81 24.44 2.15
C ARG A 345 -11.78 24.60 0.63
N THR A 346 -12.82 24.17 -0.05
CA THR A 346 -12.92 24.06 -1.52
C THR A 346 -14.29 24.54 -2.01
N GLY A 347 -14.32 25.21 -3.16
CA GLY A 347 -15.57 25.69 -3.78
C GLY A 347 -16.02 27.10 -3.37
N THR A 348 -17.07 27.57 -4.04
CA THR A 348 -17.75 28.84 -3.75
C THR A 348 -19.09 28.57 -3.07
N ALA A 349 -19.41 29.30 -2.01
CA ALA A 349 -20.66 29.12 -1.28
C ALA A 349 -21.73 30.15 -1.64
N LEU A 350 -22.95 29.69 -1.90
CA LEU A 350 -24.18 30.48 -1.90
C LEU A 350 -24.84 30.35 -0.52
N ARG A 351 -25.05 31.47 0.17
CA ARG A 351 -25.50 31.47 1.57
C ARG A 351 -26.92 31.98 1.72
N GLY A 352 -27.71 31.23 2.48
CA GLY A 352 -29.09 31.59 2.78
C GLY A 352 -29.21 32.85 3.64
N PRO A 353 -30.39 33.47 3.68
CA PRO A 353 -30.63 34.60 4.56
C PRO A 353 -30.60 34.13 6.02
N VAL A 354 -30.03 34.96 6.90
CA VAL A 354 -29.85 34.64 8.33
C VAL A 354 -31.16 34.22 9.01
N GLY A 355 -31.11 33.11 9.76
CA GLY A 355 -32.25 32.56 10.50
C GLY A 355 -32.72 31.21 9.95
N THR A 356 -33.94 30.77 10.28
CA THR A 356 -34.46 29.45 9.88
C THR A 356 -35.02 29.44 8.46
N SER A 357 -34.19 29.76 7.47
CA SER A 357 -34.60 29.93 6.06
C SER A 357 -34.58 28.63 5.26
N ALA A 358 -33.86 27.60 5.72
CA ALA A 358 -33.71 26.30 5.04
C ALA A 358 -33.28 26.47 3.56
N PHE A 359 -32.36 27.39 3.30
CA PHE A 359 -31.83 27.64 1.97
C PHE A 359 -31.06 26.42 1.45
N GLY A 360 -31.34 25.99 0.22
CA GLY A 360 -30.79 24.76 -0.35
C GLY A 360 -31.57 23.51 0.03
N VAL A 361 -32.83 23.64 0.49
CA VAL A 361 -33.70 22.48 0.73
C VAL A 361 -34.06 21.75 -0.58
N SER A 362 -34.16 22.49 -1.68
CA SER A 362 -34.30 21.98 -3.05
C SER A 362 -33.42 22.79 -4.00
N LEU A 363 -32.99 22.14 -5.07
CA LEU A 363 -32.13 22.68 -6.12
C LEU A 363 -32.63 22.25 -7.48
N SER A 364 -32.48 23.12 -8.47
CA SER A 364 -32.56 22.80 -9.89
C SER A 364 -31.57 23.70 -10.62
N ALA A 365 -30.76 23.12 -11.50
CA ALA A 365 -29.69 23.85 -12.17
C ALA A 365 -29.42 23.27 -13.57
N GLY A 366 -28.53 23.92 -14.34
CA GLY A 366 -28.08 23.45 -15.66
C GLY A 366 -28.92 23.87 -16.85
N GLN A 367 -30.03 24.59 -16.64
CA GLN A 367 -30.78 25.19 -17.73
C GLN A 367 -30.47 26.69 -17.81
N ASP A 368 -30.18 27.18 -19.01
CA ASP A 368 -30.05 28.60 -19.32
C ASP A 368 -31.43 29.26 -19.34
N THR A 369 -31.70 30.17 -18.40
CA THR A 369 -32.98 30.88 -18.31
C THR A 369 -32.90 32.34 -18.72
N ASP A 370 -31.70 32.87 -18.97
CA ASP A 370 -31.47 34.24 -19.44
C ASP A 370 -30.86 34.35 -20.85
N GLY A 371 -30.77 33.23 -21.56
CA GLY A 371 -30.40 33.16 -22.97
C GLY A 371 -28.96 33.56 -23.25
N ASP A 372 -28.09 33.55 -22.24
CA ASP A 372 -26.67 33.87 -22.38
C ASP A 372 -25.80 32.67 -22.78
N GLY A 373 -26.39 31.47 -22.75
CA GLY A 373 -25.78 30.19 -23.12
C GLY A 373 -25.12 29.45 -21.96
N VAL A 374 -25.25 29.93 -20.72
CA VAL A 374 -24.69 29.32 -19.51
C VAL A 374 -25.83 28.83 -18.61
N GLY A 375 -25.63 27.70 -17.92
CA GLY A 375 -26.64 27.17 -17.01
C GLY A 375 -26.89 28.09 -15.81
N ASP A 376 -28.12 28.13 -15.30
CA ASP A 376 -28.49 28.88 -14.09
C ASP A 376 -28.73 27.95 -12.90
N ILE A 377 -28.80 28.54 -11.69
CA ILE A 377 -29.09 27.83 -10.44
C ILE A 377 -30.35 28.40 -9.80
N LEU A 378 -31.35 27.56 -9.55
CA LEU A 378 -32.52 27.87 -8.74
C LEU A 378 -32.45 27.16 -7.38
N VAL A 379 -32.48 27.95 -6.30
CA VAL A 379 -32.35 27.48 -4.92
C VAL A 379 -33.63 27.75 -4.12
N GLY A 380 -34.22 26.70 -3.55
CA GLY A 380 -35.36 26.79 -2.66
C GLY A 380 -34.99 27.23 -1.24
N SER A 381 -35.81 28.07 -0.62
CA SER A 381 -35.66 28.52 0.77
C SER A 381 -37.01 28.52 1.48
N GLN A 382 -37.49 27.32 1.82
CA GLN A 382 -38.80 27.08 2.43
C GLN A 382 -39.07 27.96 3.66
N GLY A 383 -38.11 28.03 4.59
CA GLY A 383 -38.27 28.78 5.83
C GLY A 383 -38.32 30.30 5.63
N ALA A 384 -37.79 30.80 4.52
CA ALA A 384 -37.92 32.20 4.10
C ALA A 384 -39.16 32.47 3.24
N ASN A 385 -39.91 31.42 2.85
CA ASN A 385 -41.00 31.50 1.88
C ASN A 385 -40.54 32.12 0.55
N HIS A 386 -39.32 31.78 0.11
CA HIS A 386 -38.66 32.32 -1.08
C HIS A 386 -38.01 31.22 -1.94
N ALA A 387 -37.71 31.56 -3.19
CA ALA A 387 -36.72 30.88 -4.02
C ALA A 387 -35.77 31.92 -4.66
N HIS A 388 -34.55 31.51 -4.99
CA HIS A 388 -33.47 32.40 -5.42
C HIS A 388 -32.83 31.84 -6.69
N LEU A 389 -32.87 32.61 -7.77
CA LEU A 389 -32.20 32.30 -9.03
C LEU A 389 -30.87 33.05 -9.11
N PHE A 390 -29.79 32.32 -9.35
CA PHE A 390 -28.47 32.85 -9.65
C PHE A 390 -28.19 32.55 -11.12
N ALA A 391 -28.03 33.62 -11.92
CA ALA A 391 -27.64 33.45 -13.30
C ALA A 391 -26.22 32.89 -13.39
N GLY A 392 -25.95 32.07 -14.41
CA GLY A 392 -24.65 31.50 -14.70
C GLY A 392 -23.54 32.55 -14.91
N GLY A 393 -22.31 32.07 -14.92
CA GLY A 393 -21.11 32.77 -15.36
C GLY A 393 -20.03 32.83 -14.28
N ALA A 394 -18.79 33.08 -14.71
CA ALA A 394 -17.57 33.10 -13.89
C ALA A 394 -17.61 33.95 -12.60
N HIS A 395 -18.60 34.83 -12.42
CA HIS A 395 -18.81 35.54 -11.17
C HIS A 395 -19.27 34.63 -10.02
N LEU A 396 -19.95 33.52 -10.32
CA LEU A 396 -20.39 32.51 -9.34
C LEU A 396 -19.22 31.77 -8.69
N LEU A 397 -18.04 31.76 -9.31
CA LEU A 397 -16.82 31.13 -8.78
C LEU A 397 -15.80 32.15 -8.23
N ALA A 398 -16.11 33.45 -8.25
CA ALA A 398 -15.20 34.50 -7.81
C ALA A 398 -15.16 34.71 -6.27
N GLY A 399 -15.97 33.96 -5.53
CA GLY A 399 -16.07 33.99 -4.06
C GLY A 399 -17.52 33.93 -3.57
N ASN A 400 -17.69 33.72 -2.26
CA ASN A 400 -19.01 33.47 -1.66
C ASN A 400 -20.03 34.58 -1.96
N LEU A 401 -21.26 34.15 -2.26
CA LEU A 401 -22.42 34.99 -2.52
C LEU A 401 -23.47 34.81 -1.42
N GLU A 402 -24.20 35.86 -1.13
CA GLU A 402 -25.35 35.81 -0.23
C GLU A 402 -26.65 35.72 -1.04
N SER A 403 -27.72 35.23 -0.44
CA SER A 403 -29.05 35.14 -1.06
C SER A 403 -29.61 36.48 -1.60
N ASP A 404 -29.09 37.61 -1.10
CA ASP A 404 -29.40 38.97 -1.58
C ASP A 404 -28.69 39.32 -2.91
N ASP A 405 -27.66 38.57 -3.29
CA ASP A 405 -26.93 38.70 -4.56
C ASP A 405 -27.61 37.91 -5.70
N ALA A 406 -28.69 37.18 -5.42
CA ALA A 406 -29.47 36.46 -6.42
C ALA A 406 -29.95 37.38 -7.55
N THR A 407 -29.86 36.90 -8.79
CA THR A 407 -30.28 37.64 -9.99
C THR A 407 -31.80 37.84 -9.97
N VAL A 408 -32.55 36.81 -9.60
CA VAL A 408 -33.99 36.90 -9.36
C VAL A 408 -34.34 36.31 -8.00
N ARG A 409 -35.15 37.04 -7.23
CA ARG A 409 -35.76 36.54 -5.98
C ARG A 409 -37.26 36.34 -6.17
N LEU A 410 -37.73 35.13 -5.95
CA LEU A 410 -39.13 34.74 -6.02
C LEU A 410 -39.72 34.77 -4.61
N GLU A 411 -40.75 35.59 -4.40
CA GLU A 411 -41.45 35.71 -3.12
C GLU A 411 -42.75 34.92 -3.13
N GLY A 412 -42.90 33.98 -2.21
CA GLY A 412 -44.12 33.23 -2.01
C GLY A 412 -45.30 34.10 -1.54
N PRO A 413 -46.53 33.56 -1.58
CA PRO A 413 -47.71 34.24 -1.10
C PRO A 413 -47.66 34.44 0.42
N ALA A 414 -48.41 35.42 0.95
CA ALA A 414 -48.38 35.76 2.38
C ALA A 414 -49.00 34.69 3.29
N ASP A 415 -49.86 33.84 2.73
CA ASP A 415 -50.44 32.65 3.34
C ASP A 415 -49.72 31.35 2.93
N GLY A 416 -48.61 31.48 2.20
CA GLY A 416 -47.72 30.36 1.90
C GLY A 416 -47.03 29.86 3.15
N VAL A 417 -46.89 28.55 3.24
CA VAL A 417 -46.31 27.87 4.40
C VAL A 417 -45.03 27.14 4.01
N ASP A 418 -44.98 26.63 2.78
CA ASP A 418 -43.93 25.75 2.30
C ASP A 418 -43.37 26.18 0.93
N PHE A 419 -43.60 27.44 0.51
CA PHE A 419 -43.09 27.96 -0.75
C PHE A 419 -41.56 27.85 -0.82
N GLY A 420 -41.04 27.24 -1.88
CA GLY A 420 -39.61 27.00 -2.05
C GLY A 420 -39.13 25.71 -1.39
N LEU A 421 -40.04 24.82 -0.96
CA LEU A 421 -39.67 23.45 -0.61
C LEU A 421 -39.26 22.66 -1.86
N ALA A 422 -39.95 22.85 -2.98
CA ALA A 422 -39.64 22.23 -4.26
C ALA A 422 -39.51 23.31 -5.34
N VAL A 423 -38.47 23.21 -6.16
CA VAL A 423 -38.18 24.17 -7.24
C VAL A 423 -37.76 23.39 -8.49
N ALA A 424 -38.09 23.91 -9.66
CA ALA A 424 -37.63 23.37 -10.94
C ALA A 424 -37.41 24.49 -11.97
N LEU A 425 -36.30 24.41 -12.69
CA LEU A 425 -36.14 25.03 -14.00
C LEU A 425 -36.92 24.15 -14.99
N VAL A 426 -37.88 24.74 -15.70
CA VAL A 426 -38.83 23.98 -16.56
C VAL A 426 -38.65 24.26 -18.05
N GLY A 427 -37.57 24.95 -18.43
CA GLY A 427 -37.35 25.43 -19.79
C GLY A 427 -38.31 26.57 -20.16
N ASP A 428 -38.33 26.93 -21.44
CA ASP A 428 -39.26 27.93 -21.99
C ASP A 428 -40.62 27.24 -22.26
N VAL A 429 -41.59 27.44 -21.36
CA VAL A 429 -42.90 26.76 -21.44
C VAL A 429 -43.96 27.61 -22.15
N ASP A 430 -43.66 28.88 -22.47
CA ASP A 430 -44.53 29.76 -23.24
C ASP A 430 -44.00 30.21 -24.62
N ASP A 431 -42.86 29.65 -25.06
CA ASP A 431 -42.17 29.93 -26.33
C ASP A 431 -41.87 31.44 -26.51
N ASP A 432 -41.46 32.10 -25.42
CA ASP A 432 -41.09 33.53 -25.43
C ASP A 432 -39.57 33.78 -25.53
N GLY A 433 -38.78 32.70 -25.53
CA GLY A 433 -37.34 32.65 -25.66
C GLY A 433 -36.57 32.78 -24.34
N TRP A 434 -37.26 32.71 -23.21
CA TRP A 434 -36.66 32.76 -21.86
C TRP A 434 -37.06 31.54 -21.07
N GLY A 435 -36.16 31.03 -20.23
CA GLY A 435 -36.48 29.92 -19.35
C GLY A 435 -37.42 30.33 -18.23
N ASP A 436 -38.35 29.44 -17.90
CA ASP A 436 -39.37 29.61 -16.88
C ASP A 436 -39.06 28.79 -15.62
N TRP A 437 -39.69 29.18 -14.51
CA TRP A 437 -39.40 28.61 -13.20
C TRP A 437 -40.67 28.18 -12.49
N LEU A 438 -40.62 27.01 -11.85
CA LEU A 438 -41.73 26.45 -11.11
C LEU A 438 -41.36 26.31 -9.64
N VAL A 439 -42.24 26.79 -8.75
CA VAL A 439 -42.02 26.72 -7.30
C VAL A 439 -43.25 26.12 -6.62
N GLY A 440 -43.04 25.08 -5.83
CA GLY A 440 -44.07 24.40 -5.06
C GLY A 440 -44.33 25.01 -3.68
N ASP A 441 -45.58 24.96 -3.23
CA ASP A 441 -46.03 25.26 -1.87
C ASP A 441 -47.16 24.29 -1.48
N TYR A 442 -46.77 23.11 -0.98
CA TYR A 442 -47.74 22.05 -0.67
C TYR A 442 -48.68 22.38 0.50
N GLY A 443 -48.32 23.36 1.34
CA GLY A 443 -49.17 23.85 2.43
C GLY A 443 -50.23 24.86 1.98
N TYR A 444 -50.14 25.35 0.74
CA TYR A 444 -50.97 26.45 0.24
C TYR A 444 -52.46 26.10 0.27
N GLN A 445 -53.25 26.91 0.98
CA GLN A 445 -54.72 26.81 1.11
C GLN A 445 -55.26 25.42 1.50
N GLY A 446 -54.40 24.53 2.04
CA GLY A 446 -54.76 23.17 2.41
C GLY A 446 -54.99 22.20 1.24
N THR A 447 -54.70 22.62 0.00
CA THR A 447 -54.69 21.75 -1.19
C THR A 447 -53.31 21.63 -1.82
N GLY A 448 -52.38 22.51 -1.42
CA GLY A 448 -51.12 22.73 -2.13
C GLY A 448 -51.30 23.52 -3.42
N ALA A 449 -50.19 24.04 -3.94
CA ALA A 449 -50.11 24.69 -5.24
C ALA A 449 -48.69 24.63 -5.82
N ALA A 450 -48.61 24.77 -7.14
CA ALA A 450 -47.39 25.15 -7.85
C ALA A 450 -47.55 26.52 -8.50
N PHE A 451 -46.49 27.32 -8.47
CA PHE A 451 -46.43 28.67 -9.01
C PHE A 451 -45.45 28.72 -10.18
N LEU A 452 -45.96 28.97 -11.38
CA LEU A 452 -45.17 29.12 -12.59
C LEU A 452 -44.86 30.61 -12.83
N PHE A 453 -43.58 30.93 -12.85
CA PHE A 453 -43.04 32.26 -13.10
C PHE A 453 -42.42 32.28 -14.50
N TYR A 454 -42.94 33.14 -15.37
CA TYR A 454 -42.35 33.30 -16.70
C TYR A 454 -41.04 34.08 -16.64
N GLY A 455 -40.02 33.58 -17.33
CA GLY A 455 -38.76 34.27 -17.60
C GLY A 455 -38.99 35.56 -18.37
N ASN A 456 -37.99 36.44 -18.35
CA ASN A 456 -37.92 37.59 -19.29
C ASN A 456 -36.51 38.23 -19.36
N GLY A 457 -35.49 37.55 -18.81
CA GLY A 457 -34.12 38.05 -18.74
C GLY A 457 -33.86 39.24 -17.82
N ALA A 458 -34.88 39.75 -17.12
CA ALA A 458 -34.71 40.89 -16.23
C ALA A 458 -34.45 40.44 -14.78
N PRO A 459 -33.38 40.96 -14.14
CA PRO A 459 -33.12 40.71 -12.73
C PRO A 459 -34.15 41.44 -11.85
N GLY A 460 -34.33 40.97 -10.62
CA GLY A 460 -35.15 41.65 -9.61
C GLY A 460 -35.99 40.72 -8.73
N THR A 461 -36.98 41.28 -8.05
CA THR A 461 -37.91 40.50 -7.21
C THR A 461 -39.23 40.29 -7.94
N ARG A 462 -39.76 39.06 -7.90
CA ARG A 462 -41.09 38.70 -8.43
C ARG A 462 -41.92 38.07 -7.33
N SER A 463 -43.18 38.47 -7.20
CA SER A 463 -44.08 37.93 -6.19
C SER A 463 -45.02 36.91 -6.81
N ALA A 464 -45.30 35.82 -6.09
CA ALA A 464 -46.33 34.85 -6.44
C ALA A 464 -47.75 35.46 -6.55
N ASN A 465 -47.96 36.68 -6.05
CA ASN A 465 -49.21 37.43 -6.18
C ASN A 465 -49.25 38.34 -7.42
N ASP A 466 -48.15 38.42 -8.18
CA ASP A 466 -48.12 39.21 -9.40
C ASP A 466 -49.05 38.59 -10.44
N ALA A 467 -49.68 39.44 -11.26
CA ALA A 467 -50.76 39.02 -12.15
C ALA A 467 -50.30 38.18 -13.36
N ASP A 468 -49.00 38.14 -13.60
CA ASP A 468 -48.31 37.36 -14.62
C ASP A 468 -47.82 36.01 -14.11
N VAL A 469 -47.92 35.74 -12.80
CA VAL A 469 -47.64 34.42 -12.21
C VAL A 469 -48.86 33.53 -12.33
N VAL A 470 -48.65 32.30 -12.81
CA VAL A 470 -49.70 31.29 -12.92
C VAL A 470 -49.71 30.45 -11.65
N THR A 471 -50.89 30.33 -11.03
CA THR A 471 -51.10 29.49 -9.85
C THR A 471 -51.87 28.24 -10.26
N LEU A 472 -51.27 27.07 -10.05
CA LEU A 472 -51.86 25.76 -10.29
C LEU A 472 -52.26 25.15 -8.95
N LEU A 473 -53.54 25.18 -8.65
CA LEU A 473 -54.09 24.73 -7.36
C LEU A 473 -54.30 23.22 -7.35
N GLY A 474 -53.90 22.59 -6.25
CA GLY A 474 -54.26 21.20 -5.97
C GLY A 474 -55.77 21.01 -5.89
N GLU A 475 -56.22 19.80 -6.21
CA GLU A 475 -57.66 19.54 -6.36
C GLU A 475 -58.38 19.26 -5.03
N ARG A 476 -57.64 18.82 -4.00
CA ARG A 476 -58.22 18.17 -2.82
C ARG A 476 -57.68 18.75 -1.53
N ALA A 477 -58.56 18.93 -0.54
CA ALA A 477 -58.24 19.52 0.76
C ALA A 477 -57.33 18.65 1.67
N ASP A 478 -56.90 17.49 1.19
CA ASP A 478 -55.99 16.55 1.84
C ASP A 478 -54.75 16.21 1.00
N ALA A 479 -54.61 16.89 -0.14
CA ALA A 479 -53.51 16.70 -1.06
C ALA A 479 -52.44 17.79 -0.92
N GLN A 480 -51.27 17.48 -1.46
CA GLN A 480 -50.02 18.22 -1.28
C GLN A 480 -49.46 18.62 -2.65
N ALA A 481 -50.30 19.24 -3.48
CA ALA A 481 -49.86 19.72 -4.79
C ALA A 481 -48.63 20.62 -4.67
N GLY A 482 -47.62 20.39 -5.52
CA GLY A 482 -46.36 21.12 -5.45
C GLY A 482 -45.42 20.66 -4.33
N GLN A 483 -45.65 19.46 -3.76
CA GLN A 483 -44.65 18.81 -2.91
C GLN A 483 -43.41 18.41 -3.71
N GLU A 484 -43.60 18.00 -4.96
CA GLU A 484 -42.56 17.68 -5.93
C GLU A 484 -42.94 18.31 -7.28
N VAL A 485 -41.97 18.91 -7.95
CA VAL A 485 -42.10 19.53 -9.26
C VAL A 485 -40.85 19.26 -10.07
N THR A 486 -40.98 19.10 -11.39
CA THR A 486 -39.83 18.90 -12.28
C THR A 486 -40.15 19.37 -13.70
N GLY A 487 -39.15 19.87 -14.41
CA GLY A 487 -39.21 20.01 -15.86
C GLY A 487 -38.98 18.65 -16.50
N VAL A 488 -39.76 18.31 -17.53
CA VAL A 488 -39.60 17.05 -18.26
C VAL A 488 -39.01 17.24 -19.65
N GLY A 489 -38.67 18.48 -20.04
CA GLY A 489 -38.17 18.80 -21.37
C GLY A 489 -39.31 18.86 -22.39
N ASP A 490 -39.01 18.63 -23.66
CA ASP A 490 -39.99 18.61 -24.77
C ASP A 490 -40.61 17.21 -24.89
N PHE A 491 -41.58 16.93 -24.00
CA PHE A 491 -42.18 15.61 -23.87
C PHE A 491 -43.10 15.29 -25.06
N ASP A 492 -43.81 16.29 -25.58
CA ASP A 492 -44.70 16.11 -26.74
C ASP A 492 -44.05 16.47 -28.10
N GLY A 493 -42.75 16.79 -28.11
CA GLY A 493 -41.93 16.99 -29.30
C GLY A 493 -42.37 18.17 -30.16
N ASP A 494 -42.97 19.20 -29.56
CA ASP A 494 -43.39 20.43 -30.23
C ASP A 494 -42.34 21.55 -30.18
N GLY A 495 -41.28 21.34 -29.40
CA GLY A 495 -40.15 22.24 -29.20
C GLY A 495 -40.30 23.21 -28.04
N VAL A 496 -41.35 23.09 -27.23
CA VAL A 496 -41.62 23.89 -26.04
C VAL A 496 -41.43 23.03 -24.79
N GLY A 497 -40.94 23.63 -23.69
CA GLY A 497 -40.72 22.90 -22.45
C GLY A 497 -42.03 22.49 -21.76
N ASP A 498 -42.03 21.29 -21.19
CA ASP A 498 -43.13 20.70 -20.44
C ASP A 498 -42.71 20.44 -18.98
N PHE A 499 -43.70 20.27 -18.10
CA PHE A 499 -43.41 20.02 -16.67
C PHE A 499 -44.45 19.14 -15.96
N LEU A 500 -44.00 18.54 -14.86
CA LEU A 500 -44.81 17.71 -13.97
C LEU A 500 -45.01 18.37 -12.60
N VAL A 501 -46.21 18.20 -12.06
CA VAL A 501 -46.55 18.57 -10.67
C VAL A 501 -47.15 17.36 -9.96
N ALA A 502 -46.52 16.92 -8.86
CA ALA A 502 -47.08 15.87 -8.01
C ALA A 502 -48.11 16.44 -7.03
N ASP A 503 -49.18 15.68 -6.81
CA ASP A 503 -50.30 15.96 -5.90
C ASP A 503 -50.60 14.72 -5.05
N ASN A 504 -49.80 14.57 -3.99
CA ASN A 504 -49.84 13.42 -3.09
C ASN A 504 -50.90 13.61 -2.00
N VAL A 505 -51.69 12.58 -1.71
CA VAL A 505 -52.73 12.63 -0.67
C VAL A 505 -52.19 12.07 0.65
N THR A 506 -52.34 12.82 1.74
CA THR A 506 -51.78 12.44 3.06
C THR A 506 -52.66 11.51 3.90
N THR A 507 -53.98 11.54 3.71
CA THR A 507 -54.93 10.94 4.68
C THR A 507 -56.12 10.18 4.08
N GLY A 508 -56.09 9.85 2.80
CA GLY A 508 -57.12 8.99 2.21
C GLY A 508 -56.66 7.54 2.16
N GLY A 509 -57.42 6.62 2.76
CA GLY A 509 -57.26 5.18 2.49
C GLY A 509 -57.49 4.83 1.01
N GLU A 510 -57.62 3.54 0.67
CA GLU A 510 -57.70 2.89 -0.68
C GLU A 510 -58.50 3.59 -1.82
N THR A 511 -59.21 4.69 -1.56
CA THR A 511 -60.01 5.49 -2.52
C THR A 511 -59.43 6.87 -2.87
N ALA A 512 -58.38 7.35 -2.19
CA ALA A 512 -57.67 8.58 -2.58
C ALA A 512 -56.32 8.18 -3.18
N ARG A 513 -56.20 8.35 -4.50
CA ARG A 513 -54.98 8.08 -5.23
C ARG A 513 -54.15 9.37 -5.34
N ASN A 514 -52.84 9.23 -5.30
CA ASN A 514 -51.91 10.30 -5.65
C ASN A 514 -52.04 10.59 -7.13
N HIS A 515 -51.87 11.84 -7.52
CA HIS A 515 -51.84 12.23 -8.92
C HIS A 515 -50.51 12.91 -9.25
N ALA A 516 -50.10 12.78 -10.50
CA ALA A 516 -49.10 13.64 -11.10
C ALA A 516 -49.71 14.22 -12.37
N TYR A 517 -49.54 15.51 -12.56
CA TYR A 517 -50.13 16.26 -13.65
C TYR A 517 -49.04 16.73 -14.59
N LEU A 518 -49.13 16.31 -15.85
CA LEU A 518 -48.29 16.78 -16.94
C LEU A 518 -48.97 17.98 -17.58
N MET A 519 -48.23 19.08 -17.64
CA MET A 519 -48.62 20.33 -18.25
C MET A 519 -47.77 20.50 -19.51
N LEU A 520 -48.42 20.56 -20.66
CA LEU A 520 -47.73 20.75 -21.93
C LEU A 520 -47.55 22.24 -22.19
N GLY A 521 -46.30 22.65 -22.42
CA GLY A 521 -45.94 23.98 -22.84
C GLY A 521 -46.63 24.36 -24.13
N SER A 522 -46.83 25.66 -24.35
CA SER A 522 -47.30 26.13 -25.64
C SER A 522 -47.08 27.63 -25.79
N THR A 523 -47.10 28.11 -27.03
CA THR A 523 -47.19 29.57 -27.35
C THR A 523 -48.35 30.32 -26.67
N SER A 524 -49.31 29.62 -26.08
CA SER A 524 -50.36 30.20 -25.27
C SER A 524 -50.02 30.08 -23.79
N ARG A 525 -49.84 31.23 -23.13
CA ARG A 525 -49.66 31.26 -21.67
C ARG A 525 -50.73 30.47 -20.93
N PHE A 526 -50.27 29.70 -19.95
CA PHE A 526 -51.11 29.08 -18.95
C PHE A 526 -51.95 30.14 -18.22
N VAL A 527 -53.10 29.69 -17.72
CA VAL A 527 -54.00 30.51 -16.92
C VAL A 527 -54.12 29.85 -15.55
N SER A 528 -54.06 30.66 -14.49
CA SER A 528 -54.25 30.15 -13.13
C SER A 528 -55.55 29.34 -13.02
N GLY A 529 -55.47 28.17 -12.42
CA GLY A 529 -56.50 27.14 -12.50
C GLY A 529 -56.26 25.99 -11.55
N ALA A 530 -57.08 24.95 -11.68
CA ALA A 530 -56.86 23.71 -10.95
C ALA A 530 -55.95 22.80 -11.77
N LEU A 531 -55.11 22.00 -11.10
CA LEU A 531 -54.32 20.95 -11.76
C LEU A 531 -55.20 19.91 -12.49
N ALA A 532 -56.48 19.82 -12.15
CA ALA A 532 -57.49 19.05 -12.89
C ALA A 532 -57.62 19.40 -14.37
N ASP A 533 -57.24 20.63 -14.72
CA ASP A 533 -57.32 21.15 -16.08
C ASP A 533 -56.02 20.87 -16.88
N ALA A 534 -55.07 20.11 -16.31
CA ALA A 534 -53.85 19.67 -16.96
C ALA A 534 -54.12 18.81 -18.21
N ASP A 535 -53.14 18.77 -19.11
CA ASP A 535 -53.22 17.98 -20.35
C ASP A 535 -53.29 16.48 -20.06
N LEU A 536 -52.55 16.02 -19.04
CA LEU A 536 -52.65 14.65 -18.54
C LEU A 536 -52.54 14.57 -17.03
N ALA A 537 -53.34 13.68 -16.44
CA ALA A 537 -53.29 13.30 -15.04
C ALA A 537 -53.04 11.80 -14.92
N TYR A 538 -51.93 11.44 -14.29
CA TYR A 538 -51.57 10.07 -13.96
C TYR A 538 -52.05 9.73 -12.55
N ALA A 539 -52.92 8.73 -12.44
CA ALA A 539 -53.35 8.25 -11.14
C ALA A 539 -52.40 7.17 -10.63
N GLY A 540 -51.86 7.35 -9.42
CA GLY A 540 -51.05 6.35 -8.74
C GLY A 540 -51.83 5.06 -8.43
N MET A 541 -51.10 4.00 -8.08
CA MET A 541 -51.70 2.70 -7.77
C MET A 541 -52.59 2.74 -6.51
N PRO A 542 -53.62 1.87 -6.39
CA PRO A 542 -54.54 1.87 -5.24
C PRO A 542 -53.91 1.49 -3.89
N THR A 543 -52.74 0.84 -3.88
CA THR A 543 -52.12 0.24 -2.68
C THR A 543 -50.74 0.77 -2.36
N ASP A 544 -50.14 1.58 -3.24
CA ASP A 544 -48.80 2.13 -3.03
C ASP A 544 -48.85 3.60 -2.62
N SER A 545 -47.92 3.95 -1.73
CA SER A 545 -47.74 5.28 -1.16
C SER A 545 -47.01 6.18 -2.14
N ALA A 546 -47.52 7.40 -2.32
CA ALA A 546 -46.95 8.60 -2.96
C ALA A 546 -46.27 8.45 -4.34
N PHE A 547 -46.34 9.49 -5.16
CA PHE A 547 -45.25 9.75 -6.09
C PHE A 547 -44.10 10.28 -5.25
N ALA A 548 -43.20 9.38 -4.84
CA ALA A 548 -42.15 9.68 -3.87
C ALA A 548 -41.10 10.64 -4.46
N SER A 549 -40.85 10.52 -5.76
CA SER A 549 -39.99 11.39 -6.55
C SER A 549 -40.47 11.38 -8.01
N VAL A 550 -40.24 12.49 -8.72
CA VAL A 550 -40.51 12.66 -10.14
C VAL A 550 -39.27 13.28 -10.80
N SER A 551 -38.98 12.91 -12.05
CA SER A 551 -37.80 13.41 -12.77
C SER A 551 -38.04 13.43 -14.28
N GLY A 552 -37.57 14.47 -14.96
CA GLY A 552 -37.31 14.43 -16.40
C GLY A 552 -36.03 13.65 -16.69
N LEU A 553 -36.09 12.72 -17.63
CA LEU A 553 -34.96 11.84 -17.99
C LEU A 553 -34.24 12.31 -19.26
N GLY A 554 -34.85 13.22 -20.01
CA GLY A 554 -34.50 13.44 -21.41
C GLY A 554 -34.90 12.23 -22.27
N ASP A 555 -34.42 12.20 -23.51
CA ASP A 555 -34.66 11.11 -24.47
C ASP A 555 -33.89 9.81 -24.12
N ILE A 556 -34.52 8.92 -23.35
CA ILE A 556 -33.94 7.66 -22.86
C ILE A 556 -34.07 6.51 -23.88
N ASP A 557 -35.03 6.61 -24.80
CA ASP A 557 -35.24 5.63 -25.88
C ASP A 557 -34.71 6.11 -27.27
N GLY A 558 -34.18 7.32 -27.36
CA GLY A 558 -33.52 7.84 -28.55
C GLY A 558 -34.49 8.17 -29.70
N ASP A 559 -35.77 8.46 -29.39
CA ASP A 559 -36.79 8.78 -30.38
C ASP A 559 -36.90 10.29 -30.71
N GLY A 560 -36.15 11.11 -29.97
CA GLY A 560 -36.04 12.56 -30.11
C GLY A 560 -37.06 13.34 -29.29
N ARG A 561 -37.69 12.73 -28.29
CA ARG A 561 -38.61 13.37 -27.33
C ARG A 561 -38.10 13.11 -25.92
N ASP A 562 -38.36 14.05 -25.02
CA ASP A 562 -37.92 13.87 -23.65
C ASP A 562 -38.91 12.98 -22.86
N ASP A 563 -38.35 12.16 -21.98
CA ASP A 563 -39.10 11.17 -21.20
C ASP A 563 -39.15 11.55 -19.72
N SER A 564 -40.02 10.89 -18.96
CA SER A 564 -40.17 11.16 -17.52
C SER A 564 -40.28 9.89 -16.68
N ALA A 565 -39.85 10.00 -15.42
CA ALA A 565 -40.01 8.97 -14.40
C ALA A 565 -40.88 9.45 -13.24
N LEU A 566 -41.72 8.55 -12.74
CA LEU A 566 -42.46 8.69 -11.50
C LEU A 566 -42.23 7.47 -10.62
N SER A 567 -41.92 7.68 -9.35
CA SER A 567 -41.59 6.60 -8.44
C SER A 567 -42.66 6.34 -7.37
N ALA A 568 -42.79 5.09 -6.95
CA ALA A 568 -43.65 4.64 -5.87
C ALA A 568 -42.90 3.63 -5.00
N ALA A 569 -42.15 4.13 -4.01
CA ALA A 569 -41.28 3.30 -3.17
C ALA A 569 -42.03 2.31 -2.25
N GLY A 570 -43.28 2.62 -1.89
CA GLY A 570 -44.11 1.80 -1.00
C GLY A 570 -43.57 1.66 0.44
N THR A 571 -44.32 1.03 1.35
CA THR A 571 -43.88 0.81 2.75
C THR A 571 -43.69 -0.68 3.06
N ASN A 572 -42.49 -1.08 3.52
CA ASN A 572 -42.10 -2.31 4.25
C ASN A 572 -42.56 -3.70 3.76
N ALA A 573 -43.43 -3.79 2.76
CA ALA A 573 -43.93 -5.02 2.15
C ALA A 573 -43.98 -4.94 0.61
N SER A 574 -43.79 -3.74 0.04
CA SER A 574 -43.68 -3.51 -1.41
C SER A 574 -42.22 -3.60 -1.82
N ALA A 575 -41.95 -4.06 -3.03
CA ALA A 575 -40.62 -4.02 -3.63
C ALA A 575 -40.25 -2.60 -4.11
N GLY A 576 -41.24 -1.69 -4.17
CA GLY A 576 -41.09 -0.38 -4.79
C GLY A 576 -41.05 -0.47 -6.32
N ALA A 577 -41.39 0.63 -6.99
CA ALA A 577 -41.41 0.72 -8.43
C ALA A 577 -41.05 2.12 -8.95
N VAL A 578 -40.51 2.15 -10.17
CA VAL A 578 -40.34 3.34 -11.01
C VAL A 578 -41.11 3.11 -12.30
N PHE A 579 -41.88 4.10 -12.71
CA PHE A 579 -42.67 4.11 -13.95
C PHE A 579 -42.07 5.13 -14.88
N VAL A 580 -41.55 4.67 -16.03
CA VAL A 580 -41.07 5.55 -17.10
C VAL A 580 -42.17 5.72 -18.13
N LEU A 581 -42.38 6.96 -18.53
CA LEU A 581 -43.31 7.38 -19.55
C LEU A 581 -42.50 7.97 -20.70
N PHE A 582 -42.67 7.43 -21.89
CA PHE A 582 -42.03 8.01 -23.06
C PHE A 582 -42.85 9.14 -23.65
N GLY A 583 -42.17 10.11 -24.25
CA GLY A 583 -42.80 11.23 -24.93
C GLY A 583 -43.75 10.77 -26.05
N ASP A 584 -45.07 10.92 -25.88
CA ASP A 584 -46.08 10.58 -26.90
C ASP A 584 -46.68 11.86 -27.51
N PRO A 585 -46.80 11.98 -28.84
CA PRO A 585 -47.48 13.11 -29.49
C PRO A 585 -48.98 13.28 -29.18
N ALA A 586 -49.61 12.45 -28.32
CA ALA A 586 -50.94 12.76 -27.77
C ALA A 586 -51.27 12.01 -26.46
N PRO A 587 -51.38 12.71 -25.31
CA PRO A 587 -51.88 12.10 -24.08
C PRO A 587 -53.38 11.75 -24.16
N THR A 588 -53.76 10.60 -23.60
CA THR A 588 -55.17 10.28 -23.28
C THR A 588 -55.43 10.58 -21.80
N ALA A 589 -56.33 11.51 -21.49
CA ALA A 589 -56.60 11.92 -20.11
C ALA A 589 -57.05 10.77 -19.17
N GLY A 590 -56.49 10.75 -17.95
CA GLY A 590 -56.97 9.96 -16.82
C GLY A 590 -56.61 8.48 -16.89
N VAL A 591 -55.32 8.17 -16.87
CA VAL A 591 -54.79 6.79 -16.95
C VAL A 591 -54.15 6.41 -15.62
N GLU A 592 -54.37 5.18 -15.17
CA GLU A 592 -53.62 4.65 -14.03
C GLU A 592 -52.16 4.45 -14.46
N ILE A 593 -51.21 4.85 -13.63
CA ILE A 593 -49.79 4.89 -14.01
C ILE A 593 -49.28 3.51 -14.49
N SER A 594 -49.80 2.42 -13.94
CA SER A 594 -49.48 1.04 -14.35
C SER A 594 -49.92 0.67 -15.75
N ASP A 595 -50.94 1.35 -16.29
CA ASP A 595 -51.44 1.17 -17.64
C ASP A 595 -50.80 2.16 -18.63
N ALA A 596 -50.28 3.29 -18.11
CA ALA A 596 -49.64 4.34 -18.90
C ALA A 596 -48.15 4.09 -19.13
N ALA A 597 -47.45 3.51 -18.16
CA ALA A 597 -45.99 3.37 -18.19
C ALA A 597 -45.51 2.50 -19.35
N ASP A 598 -44.57 3.03 -20.13
CA ASP A 598 -43.82 2.29 -21.15
C ASP A 598 -42.83 1.32 -20.52
N VAL A 599 -42.23 1.72 -19.40
CA VAL A 599 -41.34 0.91 -18.58
C VAL A 599 -41.84 0.88 -17.15
N THR A 600 -41.96 -0.32 -16.59
CA THR A 600 -42.16 -0.51 -15.14
C THR A 600 -40.95 -1.22 -14.58
N TRP A 601 -40.19 -0.53 -13.73
CA TRP A 601 -39.00 -1.06 -13.09
C TRP A 601 -39.28 -1.30 -11.61
N THR A 602 -39.10 -2.53 -11.12
CA THR A 602 -39.49 -2.91 -9.75
C THR A 602 -38.32 -3.43 -8.94
N GLY A 603 -38.36 -3.29 -7.61
CA GLY A 603 -37.44 -4.06 -6.75
C GLY A 603 -37.57 -5.58 -7.01
N ALA A 604 -36.45 -6.28 -7.07
CA ALA A 604 -36.41 -7.73 -7.22
C ALA A 604 -36.88 -8.47 -5.94
N VAL A 605 -36.78 -7.83 -4.77
CA VAL A 605 -37.19 -8.42 -3.48
C VAL A 605 -38.24 -7.60 -2.74
N ALA A 606 -39.13 -8.30 -2.03
CA ALA A 606 -40.16 -7.65 -1.23
C ALA A 606 -39.52 -6.85 -0.09
N GLY A 607 -39.88 -5.57 0.02
CA GLY A 607 -39.34 -4.66 1.02
C GLY A 607 -38.08 -3.91 0.57
N GLU A 608 -37.56 -4.12 -0.64
CA GLU A 608 -36.43 -3.36 -1.18
C GLU A 608 -36.75 -1.86 -1.27
N GLY A 609 -37.94 -1.52 -1.77
CA GLY A 609 -38.45 -0.15 -1.81
C GLY A 609 -37.74 0.70 -2.86
N LEU A 610 -37.55 0.18 -4.07
CA LEU A 610 -37.03 0.92 -5.22
C LEU A 610 -37.89 2.16 -5.51
N GLY A 611 -37.26 3.27 -5.85
CA GLY A 611 -37.93 4.52 -6.19
C GLY A 611 -38.07 5.48 -5.00
N ALA A 612 -37.20 5.38 -4.00
CA ALA A 612 -37.11 6.39 -2.94
C ALA A 612 -36.73 7.77 -3.50
N SER A 613 -35.86 7.77 -4.50
CA SER A 613 -35.48 8.90 -5.35
C SER A 613 -35.22 8.38 -6.76
N VAL A 614 -35.47 9.20 -7.78
CA VAL A 614 -35.20 8.89 -9.18
C VAL A 614 -34.56 10.08 -9.88
N GLY A 615 -33.67 9.80 -10.83
CA GLY A 615 -33.00 10.84 -11.63
C GLY A 615 -32.56 10.29 -12.98
N GLY A 616 -32.47 11.16 -13.98
CA GLY A 616 -31.85 10.86 -15.27
C GLY A 616 -30.39 11.33 -15.29
N PRO A 617 -29.39 10.49 -14.93
CA PRO A 617 -27.98 10.88 -14.86
C PRO A 617 -27.34 11.16 -16.22
N GLY A 618 -28.10 11.21 -17.32
CA GLY A 618 -27.52 11.30 -18.67
C GLY A 618 -27.01 9.96 -19.15
N GLU A 619 -26.10 9.96 -20.12
CA GLU A 619 -25.45 8.75 -20.59
C GLU A 619 -24.26 8.45 -19.68
N VAL A 620 -24.42 7.51 -18.76
CA VAL A 620 -23.37 7.08 -17.81
C VAL A 620 -22.80 5.72 -18.19
N THR A 621 -23.46 4.99 -19.10
CA THR A 621 -23.11 3.62 -19.46
C THR A 621 -22.22 3.48 -20.70
N GLY A 622 -21.98 4.56 -21.44
CA GLY A 622 -21.19 4.53 -22.69
C GLY A 622 -21.92 3.86 -23.87
N ASP A 623 -23.24 3.66 -23.79
CA ASP A 623 -24.00 2.95 -24.83
C ASP A 623 -24.70 3.86 -25.87
N GLY A 624 -24.57 5.17 -25.69
CA GLY A 624 -25.14 6.21 -26.54
C GLY A 624 -26.61 6.55 -26.28
N TYR A 625 -27.22 6.02 -25.22
CA TYR A 625 -28.56 6.42 -24.76
C TYR A 625 -28.46 7.03 -23.36
N ARG A 626 -29.37 7.97 -23.03
CA ARG A 626 -29.50 8.43 -21.64
C ARG A 626 -29.95 7.28 -20.77
N ASP A 627 -29.61 7.32 -19.49
CA ASP A 627 -29.86 6.26 -18.52
C ASP A 627 -30.81 6.74 -17.41
N LEU A 628 -31.26 5.79 -16.58
CA LEU A 628 -32.12 6.04 -15.43
C LEU A 628 -31.46 5.51 -14.15
N ALA A 629 -31.38 6.34 -13.12
CA ALA A 629 -30.93 5.93 -11.79
C ALA A 629 -32.08 5.98 -10.77
N ALA A 630 -32.13 4.99 -9.87
CA ALA A 630 -33.15 4.90 -8.84
C ALA A 630 -32.60 4.37 -7.51
N ALA A 631 -32.94 5.05 -6.42
CA ALA A 631 -32.54 4.69 -5.07
C ALA A 631 -33.57 3.81 -4.37
N THR A 632 -33.13 2.97 -3.43
CA THR A 632 -34.01 2.18 -2.55
C THR A 632 -34.22 2.82 -1.18
N THR A 633 -35.33 2.50 -0.51
CA THR A 633 -35.61 3.05 0.82
C THR A 633 -34.74 2.45 1.92
N ARG A 634 -34.34 3.31 2.87
CA ARG A 634 -33.58 2.97 4.10
C ARG A 634 -34.14 1.81 4.95
N SER A 635 -35.45 1.55 4.88
CA SER A 635 -36.13 0.56 5.73
C SER A 635 -36.20 -0.85 5.13
N GLY A 636 -35.61 -1.06 3.95
CA GLY A 636 -35.62 -2.35 3.29
C GLY A 636 -34.76 -3.41 3.97
N SER A 637 -35.05 -4.69 3.69
CA SER A 637 -34.32 -5.82 4.28
C SER A 637 -32.90 -6.02 3.72
N THR A 638 -32.52 -5.25 2.70
CA THR A 638 -31.29 -5.43 1.90
C THR A 638 -30.24 -4.34 2.11
N GLY A 639 -30.60 -3.14 2.56
CA GLY A 639 -29.72 -1.96 2.59
C GLY A 639 -30.22 -0.86 1.66
N ALA A 640 -29.56 0.30 1.65
CA ALA A 640 -29.79 1.34 0.64
C ALA A 640 -28.91 1.03 -0.59
N HIS A 641 -29.46 1.19 -1.79
CA HIS A 641 -28.82 0.88 -3.05
C HIS A 641 -29.20 1.94 -4.07
N ILE A 642 -28.33 2.18 -5.04
CA ILE A 642 -28.62 2.97 -6.24
C ILE A 642 -28.43 2.06 -7.44
N TYR A 643 -29.52 1.83 -8.16
CA TYR A 643 -29.51 1.04 -9.37
C TYR A 643 -29.47 1.94 -10.58
N ILE A 644 -28.79 1.50 -11.64
CA ILE A 644 -28.81 2.14 -12.95
C ILE A 644 -29.44 1.18 -13.96
N LEU A 645 -30.45 1.66 -14.67
CA LEU A 645 -31.05 0.98 -15.81
C LEU A 645 -30.58 1.67 -17.09
N ALA A 646 -29.90 0.91 -17.95
CA ALA A 646 -29.39 1.43 -19.21
C ALA A 646 -30.54 1.81 -20.16
N GLY A 647 -30.38 2.94 -20.84
CA GLY A 647 -31.25 3.38 -21.93
C GLY A 647 -31.21 2.44 -23.13
N ALA A 648 -32.20 2.54 -24.01
CA ALA A 648 -32.17 1.89 -25.33
C ALA A 648 -33.43 2.20 -26.13
N ALA A 649 -33.30 2.24 -27.45
CA ALA A 649 -34.45 2.27 -28.38
C ALA A 649 -35.43 1.10 -28.27
N ALA A 650 -35.07 0.03 -27.56
CA ALA A 650 -35.94 -1.12 -27.31
C ALA A 650 -36.44 -1.20 -25.85
N LEU A 651 -36.12 -0.22 -25.00
CA LEU A 651 -36.43 -0.20 -23.57
C LEU A 651 -37.94 -0.12 -23.36
N ARG A 652 -38.65 -1.26 -23.26
CA ARG A 652 -40.11 -1.28 -23.03
C ARG A 652 -40.51 -2.52 -22.23
N GLY A 653 -41.51 -2.37 -21.37
CA GLY A 653 -42.09 -3.46 -20.59
C GLY A 653 -41.67 -3.45 -19.12
N THR A 654 -41.50 -4.63 -18.53
CA THR A 654 -41.24 -4.77 -17.09
C THR A 654 -39.82 -5.25 -16.84
N TYR A 655 -39.13 -4.54 -15.95
CA TYR A 655 -37.76 -4.81 -15.50
C TYR A 655 -37.74 -4.92 -13.98
N SER A 656 -36.68 -5.51 -13.46
CA SER A 656 -36.39 -5.56 -12.02
C SER A 656 -35.00 -5.01 -11.72
N THR A 657 -34.67 -4.79 -10.45
CA THR A 657 -33.30 -4.41 -10.05
C THR A 657 -32.25 -5.47 -10.41
N ALA A 658 -32.67 -6.72 -10.66
CA ALA A 658 -31.78 -7.75 -11.21
C ALA A 658 -31.43 -7.55 -12.70
N ASP A 659 -32.13 -6.65 -13.39
CA ASP A 659 -31.87 -6.26 -14.78
C ASP A 659 -31.07 -4.94 -14.86
N ALA A 660 -30.67 -4.37 -13.71
CA ALA A 660 -29.85 -3.18 -13.64
C ALA A 660 -28.47 -3.41 -14.30
N TRP A 661 -27.96 -2.37 -14.95
CA TRP A 661 -26.60 -2.35 -15.48
C TRP A 661 -25.56 -2.21 -14.36
N ALA A 662 -25.86 -1.40 -13.34
CA ALA A 662 -25.06 -1.27 -12.12
C ALA A 662 -25.93 -1.26 -10.85
N ASP A 663 -25.35 -1.75 -9.76
CA ASP A 663 -25.85 -1.67 -8.38
C ASP A 663 -24.75 -1.07 -7.50
N VAL A 664 -24.94 0.18 -7.06
CA VAL A 664 -24.07 0.83 -6.09
C VAL A 664 -24.63 0.59 -4.69
N ALA A 665 -23.95 -0.25 -3.93
CA ALA A 665 -24.39 -0.68 -2.61
C ALA A 665 -24.01 0.29 -1.47
N GLY A 666 -24.99 0.47 -0.59
CA GLY A 666 -24.92 1.07 0.74
C GLY A 666 -23.79 0.60 1.62
N GLY A 667 -22.93 1.49 2.11
CA GLY A 667 -22.17 1.23 3.32
C GLY A 667 -23.10 1.09 4.54
N ASN A 668 -22.63 0.40 5.58
CA ASN A 668 -23.43 -0.12 6.68
C ASN A 668 -23.93 0.95 7.68
N ALA A 669 -24.75 1.92 7.26
CA ALA A 669 -25.67 2.76 8.07
C ALA A 669 -26.41 3.84 7.26
N GLU A 670 -26.17 3.93 5.95
CA GLU A 670 -26.40 5.15 5.17
C GLU A 670 -27.76 5.15 4.46
N ALA A 671 -28.49 6.26 4.50
CA ALA A 671 -29.60 6.50 3.58
C ALA A 671 -29.01 6.99 2.25
N GLN A 672 -28.46 6.09 1.43
CA GLN A 672 -27.98 6.43 0.08
C GLN A 672 -29.14 6.74 -0.87
N GLY A 673 -28.91 7.73 -1.74
CA GLY A 673 -29.83 8.20 -2.76
C GLY A 673 -30.97 9.08 -2.23
N ASP A 674 -30.76 9.86 -1.15
CA ASP A 674 -31.75 10.87 -0.71
C ASP A 674 -32.01 11.90 -1.83
N ALA A 675 -30.98 12.21 -2.63
CA ALA A 675 -31.07 12.88 -3.91
C ALA A 675 -30.13 12.21 -4.92
N ILE A 676 -30.63 11.99 -6.14
CA ILE A 676 -29.86 11.60 -7.32
C ILE A 676 -29.95 12.80 -8.26
N SER A 677 -28.81 13.29 -8.76
CA SER A 677 -28.82 14.34 -9.76
C SER A 677 -28.60 13.80 -11.17
N GLY A 678 -29.03 14.61 -12.14
CA GLY A 678 -28.95 14.32 -13.56
C GLY A 678 -27.64 14.75 -14.22
N ALA A 679 -27.56 14.41 -15.50
CA ALA A 679 -26.44 14.56 -16.44
C ALA A 679 -25.50 15.73 -16.19
N SER A 680 -24.24 15.42 -15.91
CA SER A 680 -23.14 16.38 -15.98
C SER A 680 -21.83 15.67 -16.27
N ASP A 681 -21.07 16.19 -17.22
CA ASP A 681 -19.72 15.74 -17.59
C ASP A 681 -18.71 16.55 -16.76
N VAL A 682 -18.46 16.09 -15.53
CA VAL A 682 -17.67 16.83 -14.54
C VAL A 682 -16.18 16.74 -14.87
N ASN A 683 -15.75 15.64 -15.48
CA ASN A 683 -14.35 15.40 -15.81
C ASN A 683 -13.98 15.80 -17.26
N GLY A 684 -14.96 16.14 -18.09
CA GLY A 684 -14.78 16.58 -19.47
C GLY A 684 -14.49 15.43 -20.46
N ASP A 685 -14.85 14.19 -20.11
CA ASP A 685 -14.59 13.00 -20.94
C ASP A 685 -15.63 12.76 -22.05
N GLY A 686 -16.72 13.53 -22.04
CA GLY A 686 -17.82 13.48 -23.00
C GLY A 686 -18.95 12.51 -22.63
N SER A 687 -18.84 11.81 -21.51
CA SER A 687 -19.89 11.02 -20.89
C SER A 687 -20.45 11.76 -19.67
N ALA A 688 -21.68 11.44 -19.29
CA ALA A 688 -22.27 12.01 -18.09
C ALA A 688 -21.84 11.22 -16.85
N ASP A 689 -21.78 11.90 -15.72
CA ASP A 689 -21.39 11.35 -14.44
C ASP A 689 -22.60 11.19 -13.51
N LEU A 690 -22.47 10.26 -12.57
CA LEU A 690 -23.47 10.02 -11.54
C LEU A 690 -23.08 10.69 -10.22
N LEU A 691 -23.88 11.68 -9.81
CA LEU A 691 -23.82 12.29 -8.48
C LEU A 691 -25.03 11.86 -7.64
N PHE A 692 -24.77 11.35 -6.44
CA PHE A 692 -25.82 11.07 -5.46
C PHE A 692 -25.37 11.36 -4.03
N SER A 693 -26.35 11.56 -3.15
CA SER A 693 -26.11 11.80 -1.74
C SER A 693 -26.50 10.65 -0.83
N ALA A 694 -25.90 10.60 0.35
CA ALA A 694 -26.46 9.88 1.49
C ALA A 694 -26.53 10.72 2.74
N TRP A 695 -27.52 10.40 3.56
CA TRP A 695 -27.62 10.93 4.91
C TRP A 695 -27.63 9.83 5.97
N ASP A 696 -26.68 9.90 6.90
CA ASP A 696 -26.70 9.04 8.09
C ASP A 696 -27.41 9.75 9.25
N ALA A 697 -28.68 9.41 9.48
CA ALA A 697 -29.43 9.98 10.60
C ALA A 697 -28.92 9.58 12.00
N SER A 698 -27.99 8.62 12.12
CA SER A 698 -27.41 8.18 13.40
C SER A 698 -26.21 9.04 13.83
N SER A 699 -25.39 9.47 12.86
CA SER A 699 -24.28 10.40 13.07
C SER A 699 -24.62 11.85 12.73
N ALA A 700 -25.77 12.08 12.09
CA ALA A 700 -26.20 13.33 11.46
C ALA A 700 -25.28 13.81 10.32
N GLN A 701 -24.32 13.00 9.88
CA GLN A 701 -23.41 13.36 8.79
C GLN A 701 -24.07 13.01 7.44
N GLY A 702 -23.92 13.91 6.48
CA GLY A 702 -24.26 13.62 5.08
C GLY A 702 -22.99 13.51 4.24
N GLN A 703 -23.09 12.72 3.18
CA GLN A 703 -22.03 12.42 2.23
C GLN A 703 -22.60 12.51 0.81
N ALA A 704 -21.75 12.75 -0.17
CA ALA A 704 -22.09 12.55 -1.57
C ALA A 704 -20.96 11.82 -2.28
N TRP A 705 -21.30 11.10 -3.35
CA TRP A 705 -20.34 10.39 -4.18
C TRP A 705 -20.57 10.76 -5.63
N LEU A 706 -19.46 10.92 -6.33
CA LEU A 706 -19.39 11.10 -7.76
C LEU A 706 -18.77 9.84 -8.36
N PHE A 707 -19.43 9.29 -9.37
CA PHE A 707 -18.89 8.23 -10.22
C PHE A 707 -18.84 8.75 -11.64
N TYR A 708 -17.69 8.64 -12.28
CA TYR A 708 -17.56 9.02 -13.67
C TYR A 708 -18.32 8.05 -14.59
N GLY A 709 -18.89 8.59 -15.66
CA GLY A 709 -19.51 7.79 -16.72
C GLY A 709 -18.50 6.84 -17.37
N ALA A 710 -19.01 5.79 -18.01
CA ALA A 710 -18.19 4.97 -18.88
C ALA A 710 -18.02 5.65 -20.24
N THR A 711 -16.78 5.78 -20.71
CA THR A 711 -16.51 6.36 -22.03
C THR A 711 -17.06 5.50 -23.19
N PRO A 712 -17.58 6.11 -24.29
CA PRO A 712 -18.29 5.39 -25.36
C PRO A 712 -17.45 4.49 -26.30
#